data_AF-A0A2V2W5M0-F1
#
_entry.id   AF-A0A2V2W5M0-F1
#
_cell.length_a   1.000
_cell.length_b   1.000
_cell.length_c   1.000
_cell.angle_alpha   90.00
_cell.angle_beta   90.00
_cell.angle_gamma   90.00
#
_symmetry.space_group_name_H-M   'P 1'
#
loop_
_entity.id
_entity.type
_entity.pdbx_description
1 polymer ?
#
loop_
_entity_poly.entity_id
_entity_poly.type
_entity_poly.pdbx_seq_one_letter_code
_entity_poly.pdbx_strand_id
1 'polypeptide(L)'
;MPRLLLYVLVLFFLFNFCPNVPAHALAPGSSRIELFKRKNSTVPFEENGKVTERVVNSFRLPALVNVDGVMVAIADARYDTSNDNSLIDTVVKYSVDDGETWETQIAIKNSRASSVSRVVDPTVIVKGNKLYVLVGSYNISRSYWTWQPDGSDWDILLAVGEVKKCTVDGKTTANITWGSPVSLKEFFPAEMEGIHTKQFLGGAGVATLASNGNLVYPVQVANMKKQIFSKIFYSEDDGKTWNFSEGRSDFGCSEPVVLEWKNKFIVNTRVDRARRLVYNSGDMERPWVEAVGTLSRVWGPSPKSDQPGSQSSFTAVTIEGMRVMLFTHPLNFKGRWLRDRLNLWLTDNQRIYNVGQVSIGDENAAYSSVLYKDDKLYCLHEINSNEVYSLVFARLVGELRIIKSVLQSWKNWDSHLSRICTPADPATSSSERVCGPAVTTVGLAGFLSDNATQNVWEDAYRCVNASTANAEKVPNGFKFAGVGGGALWPVSQQGQNQRYHFANYEFTLVASVTIHEVPRDATPLLGASLDSSGGEKLLGLSYDEKHQWQPIYGSTPATPTGSWEVNKKYHVVLTMANKMGSVYIDGEPLAGSGQTVVPDEGTPDISHFYIGSYNSSNMPTESHVTTKNVFLYNRQLNAEEIRTLFLSQDLDGVEEDKDSSDDGDENDGDDSDGDDNDDASSLSAGGRNLVYVCALVLHLLVLVYF
;
A
#
# COMPACT_ATOMS: atom_id res chain seq x y z
N MET A 1 -16.96 54.53 -17.42
CA MET A 1 -15.62 54.54 -18.04
C MET A 1 -14.57 54.36 -16.93
N PRO A 2 -13.41 53.72 -17.21
CA PRO A 2 -13.12 52.39 -16.67
C PRO A 2 -11.97 52.36 -15.63
N ARG A 3 -11.74 51.14 -15.09
CA ARG A 3 -10.57 50.67 -14.32
C ARG A 3 -10.42 51.23 -12.91
N LEU A 4 -10.70 50.38 -11.91
CA LEU A 4 -9.77 49.98 -10.84
C LEU A 4 -10.57 49.40 -9.66
N LEU A 5 -11.07 48.16 -9.76
CA LEU A 5 -11.51 47.39 -8.57
C LEU A 5 -11.63 45.90 -8.92
N LEU A 6 -10.50 45.27 -9.22
CA LEU A 6 -10.42 43.82 -9.44
C LEU A 6 -9.11 43.29 -8.86
N TYR A 7 -8.88 43.46 -7.55
CA TYR A 7 -7.70 42.87 -6.88
C TYR A 7 -7.84 42.70 -5.34
N VAL A 8 -9.05 42.57 -4.78
CA VAL A 8 -9.22 42.44 -3.30
C VAL A 8 -10.15 41.27 -2.87
N LEU A 9 -10.55 40.36 -3.76
CA LEU A 9 -11.45 39.26 -3.36
C LEU A 9 -11.05 37.85 -3.84
N VAL A 10 -9.75 37.58 -3.99
CA VAL A 10 -9.21 36.23 -4.23
C VAL A 10 -7.97 35.97 -3.36
N LEU A 11 -8.03 36.34 -2.07
CA LEU A 11 -6.92 36.10 -1.14
C LEU A 11 -7.36 35.63 0.26
N PHE A 12 -8.49 34.94 0.34
CA PHE A 12 -9.02 34.42 1.62
C PHE A 12 -9.34 32.91 1.63
N PHE A 13 -8.77 32.11 0.71
CA PHE A 13 -8.92 30.64 0.70
C PHE A 13 -7.59 29.87 0.50
N LEU A 14 -6.45 30.43 0.93
CA LEU A 14 -5.14 29.77 0.84
C LEU A 14 -4.30 29.90 2.12
N PHE A 15 -4.92 29.84 3.30
CA PHE A 15 -4.18 29.75 4.56
C PHE A 15 -4.80 28.71 5.49
N ASN A 16 -4.48 27.44 5.21
CA ASN A 16 -4.33 26.38 6.21
C ASN A 16 -3.32 25.34 5.70
N PHE A 17 -2.18 25.82 5.20
CA PHE A 17 -0.97 25.00 5.17
C PHE A 17 -0.32 25.12 6.55
N CYS A 18 -0.31 24.02 7.30
CA CYS A 18 0.45 23.90 8.53
C CYS A 18 1.90 24.39 8.31
N PRO A 19 2.46 25.20 9.23
CA PRO A 19 3.82 25.69 9.13
C PRO A 19 4.83 24.58 9.46
N ASN A 20 5.87 24.47 8.63
CA ASN A 20 7.19 23.87 8.91
C ASN A 20 7.24 22.70 9.90
N VAL A 21 7.01 21.48 9.41
CA VAL A 21 7.52 20.25 10.05
C VAL A 21 9.03 20.16 9.73
N PRO A 22 9.91 19.91 10.72
CA PRO A 22 11.34 19.77 10.46
C PRO A 22 11.61 18.63 9.47
N ALA A 23 12.61 18.82 8.61
CA ALA A 23 13.00 17.92 7.53
C ALA A 23 13.56 16.57 8.04
N HIS A 24 12.71 15.68 8.56
CA HIS A 24 13.10 14.33 8.96
C HIS A 24 12.11 13.32 8.35
N ALA A 25 12.55 12.50 7.38
CA ALA A 25 11.75 11.38 6.88
C ALA A 25 12.58 10.09 6.81
N LEU A 26 12.47 9.34 7.89
CA LEU A 26 12.80 7.94 8.16
C LEU A 26 12.15 7.77 9.55
N ALA A 27 11.40 6.70 9.81
CA ALA A 27 10.64 6.65 11.08
C ALA A 27 11.58 6.73 12.30
N PRO A 28 11.16 7.35 13.43
CA PRO A 28 12.01 7.46 14.62
C PRO A 28 12.55 6.09 15.07
N GLY A 29 13.87 5.99 15.24
CA GLY A 29 14.59 4.76 15.58
C GLY A 29 15.20 4.03 14.37
N SER A 30 14.75 4.35 13.16
CA SER A 30 15.37 3.84 11.93
C SER A 30 16.66 4.58 11.61
N SER A 31 17.55 3.93 10.87
CA SER A 31 18.83 4.49 10.45
C SER A 31 19.22 3.98 9.07
N ARG A 32 20.22 4.59 8.43
CA ARG A 32 20.78 4.10 7.17
C ARG A 32 22.24 4.43 7.00
N ILE A 33 22.90 3.66 6.15
CA ILE A 33 24.24 3.95 5.63
C ILE A 33 24.18 4.09 4.11
N GLU A 34 25.09 4.88 3.53
CA GLU A 34 25.33 4.84 2.08
C GLU A 34 26.23 3.65 1.76
N LEU A 35 25.62 2.51 1.39
CA LEU A 35 26.31 1.23 1.22
C LEU A 35 27.09 1.17 -0.09
N PHE A 36 26.46 1.63 -1.19
CA PHE A 36 27.10 1.77 -2.49
C PHE A 36 27.27 3.26 -2.76
N LYS A 37 28.46 3.79 -2.44
CA LYS A 37 28.75 5.23 -2.49
C LYS A 37 29.20 5.62 -3.89
N ARG A 38 28.39 6.44 -4.57
CA ARG A 38 28.72 7.03 -5.86
C ARG A 38 30.08 7.73 -5.87
N LYS A 39 30.86 7.52 -6.93
CA LYS A 39 32.20 8.09 -7.12
C LYS A 39 33.17 7.83 -5.96
N ASN A 40 32.93 6.79 -5.17
CA ASN A 40 33.76 6.46 -4.01
C ASN A 40 33.98 4.94 -3.87
N SER A 41 32.90 4.16 -3.78
CA SER A 41 33.02 2.71 -3.68
C SER A 41 33.70 2.14 -4.93
N THR A 42 34.67 1.26 -4.71
CA THR A 42 35.34 0.50 -5.77
C THR A 42 34.72 -0.88 -5.92
N VAL A 43 34.91 -1.46 -7.10
CA VAL A 43 34.56 -2.85 -7.42
C VAL A 43 35.71 -3.51 -8.16
N PRO A 44 35.87 -4.84 -8.08
CA PRO A 44 36.93 -5.58 -8.77
C PRO A 44 36.60 -5.69 -10.27
N PHE A 45 36.96 -4.67 -11.03
CA PHE A 45 36.72 -4.61 -12.48
C PHE A 45 37.72 -5.50 -13.21
N GLU A 46 37.21 -6.51 -13.91
CA GLU A 46 38.00 -7.42 -14.73
C GLU A 46 37.94 -7.03 -16.22
N GLU A 47 39.11 -6.92 -16.84
CA GLU A 47 39.26 -6.75 -18.29
C GLU A 47 40.56 -7.43 -18.76
N ASN A 48 40.49 -8.22 -19.84
CA ASN A 48 41.63 -8.97 -20.39
C ASN A 48 42.40 -9.81 -19.35
N GLY A 49 41.67 -10.44 -18.40
CA GLY A 49 42.25 -11.26 -17.33
C GLY A 49 42.94 -10.47 -16.21
N LYS A 50 42.91 -9.14 -16.25
CA LYS A 50 43.42 -8.27 -15.18
C LYS A 50 42.27 -7.71 -14.36
N VAL A 51 42.36 -7.87 -13.04
CA VAL A 51 41.43 -7.25 -12.08
C VAL A 51 42.05 -5.97 -11.53
N THR A 52 41.27 -4.88 -11.51
CA THR A 52 41.64 -3.60 -10.90
C THR A 52 40.48 -3.06 -10.08
N GLU A 53 40.75 -2.54 -8.89
CA GLU A 53 39.76 -1.80 -8.12
C GLU A 53 39.39 -0.52 -8.85
N ARG A 54 38.16 -0.45 -9.36
CA ARG A 54 37.66 0.67 -10.15
C ARG A 54 36.55 1.39 -9.40
N VAL A 55 36.70 2.71 -9.23
CA VAL A 55 35.65 3.58 -8.70
C VAL A 55 34.48 3.60 -9.68
N VAL A 56 33.26 3.50 -9.15
CA VAL A 56 32.02 3.50 -9.95
C VAL A 56 31.33 4.87 -9.86
N ASN A 57 30.89 5.42 -10.99
CA ASN A 57 30.17 6.70 -11.02
C ASN A 57 28.84 6.63 -10.28
N SER A 58 27.99 5.64 -10.62
CA SER A 58 26.64 5.51 -10.09
C SER A 58 26.26 4.05 -9.85
N PHE A 59 25.53 3.80 -8.77
CA PHE A 59 24.92 2.50 -8.46
C PHE A 59 23.40 2.61 -8.50
N ARG A 60 22.74 1.68 -9.19
CA ARG A 60 21.29 1.70 -9.46
C ARG A 60 20.70 0.30 -9.42
N LEU A 61 19.39 0.18 -9.58
CA LEU A 61 18.68 -1.11 -9.73
C LEU A 61 18.89 -2.05 -8.52
N PRO A 62 18.54 -1.61 -7.29
CA PRO A 62 18.77 -2.40 -6.08
C PRO A 62 17.89 -3.66 -6.03
N ALA A 63 18.50 -4.79 -5.65
CA ALA A 63 17.82 -6.00 -5.21
C ALA A 63 18.48 -6.52 -3.93
N LEU A 64 17.73 -6.63 -2.84
CA LEU A 64 18.19 -7.06 -1.53
C LEU A 64 17.45 -8.33 -1.13
N VAL A 65 18.21 -9.41 -0.89
CA VAL A 65 17.65 -10.73 -0.58
C VAL A 65 18.37 -11.39 0.59
N ASN A 66 17.71 -12.38 1.18
CA ASN A 66 18.29 -13.32 2.13
C ASN A 66 18.54 -14.66 1.44
N VAL A 67 19.77 -15.17 1.50
CA VAL A 67 20.14 -16.50 1.01
C VAL A 67 20.72 -17.28 2.17
N ASP A 68 19.91 -18.16 2.75
CA ASP A 68 20.32 -19.00 3.89
C ASP A 68 21.01 -18.18 5.01
N GLY A 69 20.41 -17.06 5.41
CA GLY A 69 20.94 -16.17 6.46
C GLY A 69 21.98 -15.15 6.00
N VAL A 70 22.54 -15.29 4.80
CA VAL A 70 23.44 -14.30 4.19
C VAL A 70 22.61 -13.22 3.49
N MET A 71 22.84 -11.96 3.86
CA MET A 71 22.22 -10.84 3.16
C MET A 71 23.01 -10.56 1.88
N VAL A 72 22.31 -10.43 0.75
CA VAL A 72 22.94 -10.20 -0.56
C VAL A 72 22.27 -9.00 -1.23
N ALA A 73 23.05 -7.97 -1.51
CA ALA A 73 22.67 -6.76 -2.22
C ALA A 73 23.24 -6.79 -3.64
N ILE A 74 22.37 -6.85 -4.65
CA ILE A 74 22.69 -6.85 -6.08
C ILE A 74 22.30 -5.48 -6.66
N ALA A 75 23.12 -4.97 -7.59
CA ALA A 75 22.90 -3.68 -8.23
C ALA A 75 23.61 -3.57 -9.59
N ASP A 76 23.27 -2.54 -10.35
CA ASP A 76 24.10 -2.01 -11.44
C ASP A 76 25.31 -1.27 -10.85
N ALA A 77 26.51 -1.56 -11.36
CA ALA A 77 27.68 -0.70 -11.26
C ALA A 77 27.88 0.06 -12.58
N ARG A 78 27.39 1.30 -12.65
CA ARG A 78 27.49 2.16 -13.83
C ARG A 78 28.78 2.97 -13.76
N TYR A 79 29.80 2.52 -14.48
CA TYR A 79 31.19 2.93 -14.21
C TYR A 79 31.45 4.41 -14.48
N ASP A 80 30.99 4.92 -15.62
CA ASP A 80 31.43 6.23 -16.12
C ASP A 80 30.34 7.31 -15.99
N THR A 81 29.07 6.91 -16.00
CA THR A 81 27.90 7.80 -15.96
C THR A 81 26.67 7.03 -15.47
N SER A 82 25.62 7.73 -15.04
CA SER A 82 24.33 7.13 -14.70
C SER A 82 23.48 6.76 -15.92
N ASN A 83 23.87 7.17 -17.13
CA ASN A 83 23.12 6.89 -18.35
C ASN A 83 22.88 5.37 -18.53
N ASP A 84 21.65 4.99 -18.87
CA ASP A 84 21.26 3.59 -19.08
C ASP A 84 22.09 2.89 -20.18
N ASN A 85 22.56 3.65 -21.17
CA ASN A 85 23.32 3.16 -22.32
C ASN A 85 24.83 3.43 -22.17
N SER A 86 25.40 3.01 -21.04
CA SER A 86 26.81 3.17 -20.69
C SER A 86 27.48 1.85 -20.30
N LEU A 87 28.74 1.86 -19.86
CA LEU A 87 29.44 0.67 -19.37
C LEU A 87 28.89 0.24 -18.01
N ILE A 88 28.28 -0.94 -17.93
CA ILE A 88 27.61 -1.43 -16.71
C ILE A 88 27.94 -2.91 -16.46
N ASP A 89 28.30 -3.25 -15.22
CA ASP A 89 28.35 -4.63 -14.72
C ASP A 89 27.34 -4.82 -13.58
N THR A 90 27.01 -6.06 -13.26
CA THR A 90 26.21 -6.39 -12.07
C THR A 90 27.14 -6.59 -10.88
N VAL A 91 27.04 -5.70 -9.89
CA VAL A 91 27.80 -5.76 -8.64
C VAL A 91 27.00 -6.46 -7.56
N VAL A 92 27.71 -7.14 -6.66
CA VAL A 92 27.15 -7.74 -5.45
C VAL A 92 27.93 -7.29 -4.23
N LYS A 93 27.21 -6.96 -3.17
CA LYS A 93 27.73 -6.94 -1.80
C LYS A 93 27.01 -7.99 -0.97
N TYR A 94 27.73 -8.72 -0.13
CA TYR A 94 27.09 -9.69 0.77
C TYR A 94 27.61 -9.59 2.20
N SER A 95 26.74 -9.92 3.16
CA SER A 95 26.97 -9.76 4.60
C SER A 95 26.45 -10.97 5.36
N VAL A 96 27.21 -11.38 6.38
CA VAL A 96 26.87 -12.48 7.32
C VAL A 96 26.48 -11.96 8.70
N ASP A 97 26.45 -10.64 8.89
CA ASP A 97 26.28 -9.94 10.16
C ASP A 97 25.19 -8.86 10.07
N ASP A 98 24.12 -9.15 9.32
CA ASP A 98 22.95 -8.28 9.15
C ASP A 98 23.29 -6.87 8.64
N GLY A 99 24.32 -6.77 7.79
CA GLY A 99 24.70 -5.56 7.08
C GLY A 99 25.65 -4.64 7.84
N GLU A 100 26.32 -5.12 8.89
CA GLU A 100 27.39 -4.35 9.54
C GLU A 100 28.66 -4.32 8.68
N THR A 101 29.07 -5.47 8.12
CA THR A 101 30.20 -5.58 7.20
C THR A 101 29.79 -6.26 5.90
N TRP A 102 30.50 -5.90 4.81
CA TRP A 102 30.14 -6.34 3.46
C TRP A 102 31.37 -6.66 2.63
N GLU A 103 31.36 -7.84 2.02
CA GLU A 103 32.28 -8.20 0.95
C GLU A 103 31.74 -7.74 -0.40
N THR A 104 32.61 -7.50 -1.40
CA THR A 104 32.20 -6.95 -2.71
C THR A 104 32.71 -7.80 -3.86
N GLN A 105 31.85 -8.05 -4.87
CA GLN A 105 32.16 -8.83 -6.07
C GLN A 105 31.49 -8.23 -7.30
N ILE A 106 32.01 -8.56 -8.49
CA ILE A 106 31.24 -8.48 -9.73
C ILE A 106 30.64 -9.86 -9.99
N ALA A 107 29.31 -9.93 -9.99
CA ALA A 107 28.59 -11.17 -10.26
C ALA A 107 28.51 -11.48 -11.75
N ILE A 108 28.27 -10.44 -12.57
CA ILE A 108 28.11 -10.57 -14.01
C ILE A 108 28.86 -9.42 -14.68
N LYS A 109 29.84 -9.75 -15.51
CA LYS A 109 30.51 -8.80 -16.40
C LYS A 109 29.77 -8.69 -17.73
N ASN A 110 29.70 -7.48 -18.28
CA ASN A 110 29.28 -7.29 -19.66
C ASN A 110 30.31 -7.86 -20.66
N SER A 111 29.95 -7.82 -21.93
CA SER A 111 30.74 -8.41 -23.02
C SER A 111 32.09 -7.73 -23.31
N ARG A 112 32.33 -6.53 -22.78
CA ARG A 112 33.50 -5.69 -23.10
C ARG A 112 33.65 -5.36 -24.60
N ALA A 113 32.58 -5.50 -25.39
CA ALA A 113 32.61 -5.25 -26.82
C ALA A 113 32.81 -3.77 -27.18
N SER A 114 32.41 -2.85 -26.30
CA SER A 114 32.56 -1.41 -26.47
C SER A 114 32.51 -0.66 -25.14
N SER A 115 32.72 0.66 -25.20
CA SER A 115 32.59 1.57 -24.05
C SER A 115 31.16 1.73 -23.52
N VAL A 116 30.17 1.10 -24.15
CA VAL A 116 28.77 1.10 -23.70
C VAL A 116 28.22 -0.32 -23.55
N SER A 117 29.08 -1.33 -23.55
CA SER A 117 28.67 -2.71 -23.25
C SER A 117 28.11 -2.78 -21.83
N ARG A 118 27.02 -3.52 -21.65
CA ARG A 118 26.30 -3.53 -20.38
C ARG A 118 25.52 -4.80 -20.16
N VAL A 119 25.51 -5.23 -18.90
CA VAL A 119 24.46 -6.09 -18.34
C VAL A 119 23.58 -5.22 -17.46
N VAL A 120 22.26 -5.31 -17.64
CA VAL A 120 21.29 -4.36 -17.08
C VAL A 120 20.12 -5.02 -16.41
N ASP A 121 19.46 -4.25 -15.54
CA ASP A 121 18.20 -4.54 -14.89
C ASP A 121 18.18 -5.92 -14.20
N PRO A 122 19.11 -6.19 -13.27
CA PRO A 122 19.18 -7.48 -12.59
C PRO A 122 17.86 -7.81 -11.87
N THR A 123 17.28 -8.95 -12.22
CA THR A 123 16.13 -9.53 -11.52
C THR A 123 16.53 -10.82 -10.83
N VAL A 124 16.22 -10.94 -9.54
CA VAL A 124 16.79 -11.96 -8.65
C VAL A 124 15.72 -12.93 -8.15
N ILE A 125 16.03 -14.23 -8.15
CA ILE A 125 15.28 -15.26 -7.42
C ILE A 125 16.24 -16.01 -6.49
N VAL A 126 15.77 -16.35 -5.29
CA VAL A 126 16.49 -17.21 -4.35
C VAL A 126 15.82 -18.57 -4.28
N LYS A 127 16.59 -19.65 -4.43
CA LYS A 127 16.14 -21.03 -4.19
C LYS A 127 17.25 -21.80 -3.46
N GLY A 128 16.98 -22.19 -2.21
CA GLY A 128 18.00 -22.79 -1.35
C GLY A 128 19.20 -21.86 -1.15
N ASN A 129 20.41 -22.35 -1.42
CA ASN A 129 21.64 -21.56 -1.36
C ASN A 129 22.02 -20.90 -2.69
N LYS A 130 21.12 -20.90 -3.69
CA LYS A 130 21.38 -20.35 -5.03
C LYS A 130 20.66 -19.03 -5.26
N LEU A 131 21.37 -18.14 -5.95
CA LEU A 131 20.89 -16.90 -6.54
C LEU A 131 20.77 -17.10 -8.05
N TYR A 132 19.58 -16.90 -8.58
CA TYR A 132 19.34 -16.84 -10.02
C TYR A 132 19.22 -15.36 -10.39
N VAL A 133 20.08 -14.88 -11.28
CA VAL A 133 20.12 -13.46 -11.68
C VAL A 133 19.95 -13.35 -13.18
N LEU A 134 18.81 -12.82 -13.60
CA LEU A 134 18.46 -12.54 -14.99
C LEU A 134 18.85 -11.10 -15.34
N VAL A 135 19.59 -10.90 -16.43
CA VAL A 135 20.00 -9.57 -16.93
C VAL A 135 19.83 -9.47 -18.44
N GLY A 136 19.47 -8.29 -18.93
CA GLY A 136 19.67 -7.97 -20.35
C GLY A 136 21.14 -7.70 -20.63
N SER A 137 21.64 -8.08 -21.80
CA SER A 137 23.01 -7.80 -22.24
C SER A 137 23.00 -7.04 -23.56
N TYR A 138 23.78 -5.97 -23.64
CA TYR A 138 23.92 -5.13 -24.84
C TYR A 138 25.38 -4.85 -25.15
N ASN A 139 25.76 -4.86 -26.42
CA ASN A 139 27.15 -4.74 -26.83
C ASN A 139 27.54 -3.31 -27.20
N ILE A 140 26.80 -2.67 -28.11
CA ILE A 140 27.23 -1.43 -28.78
C ILE A 140 26.15 -0.33 -28.83
N SER A 141 24.87 -0.63 -28.61
CA SER A 141 23.79 0.33 -28.79
C SER A 141 23.86 1.47 -27.78
N ARG A 142 23.70 2.70 -28.27
CA ARG A 142 23.55 3.94 -27.47
C ARG A 142 22.09 4.38 -27.32
N SER A 143 21.13 3.55 -27.74
CA SER A 143 19.70 3.83 -27.67
C SER A 143 19.03 2.97 -26.62
N TYR A 144 18.06 3.57 -25.91
CA TYR A 144 17.20 2.84 -24.98
C TYR A 144 16.55 1.64 -25.68
N TRP A 145 16.46 0.52 -24.96
CA TRP A 145 16.20 -0.80 -25.55
C TRP A 145 14.91 -0.87 -26.36
N THR A 146 13.84 -0.22 -25.89
CA THR A 146 12.54 -0.21 -26.57
C THR A 146 12.57 0.52 -27.90
N TRP A 147 13.51 1.44 -28.10
CA TRP A 147 13.64 2.25 -29.31
C TRP A 147 14.49 1.62 -30.40
N GLN A 148 15.24 0.55 -30.08
CA GLN A 148 16.09 -0.15 -31.03
C GLN A 148 15.28 -0.72 -32.20
N PRO A 149 15.87 -0.81 -33.41
CA PRO A 149 15.17 -1.28 -34.61
C PRO A 149 14.82 -2.77 -34.52
N ASP A 150 15.69 -3.58 -33.93
CA ASP A 150 15.55 -5.03 -33.79
C ASP A 150 16.24 -5.53 -32.50
N GLY A 151 16.37 -6.85 -32.33
CA GLY A 151 17.03 -7.51 -31.20
C GLY A 151 18.47 -7.96 -31.46
N SER A 152 19.17 -7.37 -32.43
CA SER A 152 20.53 -7.80 -32.85
C SER A 152 21.61 -7.48 -31.81
N ASP A 153 21.52 -6.32 -31.13
CA ASP A 153 22.46 -5.91 -30.08
C ASP A 153 22.14 -6.54 -28.70
N TRP A 154 20.99 -7.18 -28.58
CA TRP A 154 20.45 -7.68 -27.32
C TRP A 154 20.71 -9.17 -27.12
N ASP A 155 20.98 -9.56 -25.89
CA ASP A 155 20.87 -10.92 -25.39
C ASP A 155 20.21 -10.89 -23.99
N ILE A 156 19.75 -12.04 -23.52
CA ILE A 156 19.19 -12.23 -22.19
C ILE A 156 19.96 -13.32 -21.48
N LEU A 157 20.59 -12.99 -20.36
CA LEU A 157 21.53 -13.87 -19.69
C LEU A 157 21.02 -14.25 -18.30
N LEU A 158 21.21 -15.52 -17.94
CA LEU A 158 21.03 -16.03 -16.60
C LEU A 158 22.39 -16.41 -16.00
N ALA A 159 22.73 -15.83 -14.86
CA ALA A 159 23.85 -16.29 -14.04
C ALA A 159 23.34 -16.90 -12.74
N VAL A 160 24.04 -17.94 -12.26
CA VAL A 160 23.71 -18.59 -11.00
C VAL A 160 24.87 -18.41 -10.01
N GLY A 161 24.58 -17.78 -8.88
CA GLY A 161 25.50 -17.63 -7.76
C GLY A 161 25.20 -18.66 -6.68
N GLU A 162 26.19 -19.44 -6.26
CA GLU A 162 26.05 -20.39 -5.16
C GLU A 162 26.69 -19.82 -3.89
N VAL A 163 25.89 -19.67 -2.84
CA VAL A 163 26.32 -19.19 -1.53
C VAL A 163 26.82 -20.37 -0.70
N LYS A 164 28.04 -20.25 -0.17
CA LYS A 164 28.63 -21.21 0.76
C LYS A 164 29.01 -20.49 2.05
N LYS A 165 28.45 -20.95 3.17
CA LYS A 165 28.80 -20.51 4.52
C LYS A 165 29.85 -21.44 5.11
N CYS A 166 30.77 -20.87 5.87
CA CYS A 166 31.72 -21.62 6.68
C CYS A 166 31.76 -20.98 8.07
N THR A 167 31.72 -21.79 9.13
CA THR A 167 31.87 -21.31 10.50
C THR A 167 33.10 -21.98 11.10
N VAL A 168 34.10 -21.17 11.42
CA VAL A 168 35.35 -21.61 12.06
C VAL A 168 35.54 -20.75 13.30
N ASP A 169 35.79 -21.40 14.45
CA ASP A 169 36.00 -20.73 15.74
C ASP A 169 34.89 -19.73 16.12
N GLY A 170 33.63 -20.06 15.81
CA GLY A 170 32.47 -19.21 16.09
C GLY A 170 32.31 -18.00 15.17
N LYS A 171 33.23 -17.77 14.22
CA LYS A 171 33.13 -16.74 13.20
C LYS A 171 32.56 -17.33 11.91
N THR A 172 31.40 -16.84 11.50
CA THR A 172 30.80 -17.20 10.22
C THR A 172 31.39 -16.34 9.11
N THR A 173 31.78 -16.96 8.02
CA THR A 173 32.13 -16.34 6.74
C THR A 173 31.25 -16.90 5.65
N ALA A 174 31.08 -16.16 4.56
CA ALA A 174 30.42 -16.64 3.37
C ALA A 174 31.27 -16.31 2.15
N ASN A 175 31.07 -17.07 1.08
CA ASN A 175 31.52 -16.70 -0.25
C ASN A 175 30.42 -17.04 -1.26
N ILE A 176 30.37 -16.27 -2.34
CA ILE A 176 29.47 -16.53 -3.46
C ILE A 176 30.33 -16.90 -4.67
N THR A 177 30.06 -18.07 -5.23
CA THR A 177 30.71 -18.52 -6.47
C THR A 177 29.74 -18.32 -7.62
N TRP A 178 30.12 -17.52 -8.61
CA TRP A 178 29.29 -17.21 -9.76
C TRP A 178 29.64 -18.12 -10.94
N GLY A 179 28.64 -18.80 -11.48
CA GLY A 179 28.75 -19.49 -12.76
C GLY A 179 28.79 -18.51 -13.94
N SER A 180 29.39 -18.95 -15.05
CA SER A 180 29.35 -18.17 -16.30
C SER A 180 27.89 -17.94 -16.75
N PRO A 181 27.53 -16.74 -17.22
CA PRO A 181 26.18 -16.46 -17.70
C PRO A 181 25.81 -17.33 -18.91
N VAL A 182 24.57 -17.79 -18.96
CA VAL A 182 23.99 -18.58 -20.07
C VAL A 182 22.93 -17.74 -20.76
N SER A 183 22.97 -17.69 -22.10
CA SER A 183 21.91 -17.03 -22.87
C SER A 183 20.62 -17.82 -22.81
N LEU A 184 19.50 -17.15 -22.56
CA LEU A 184 18.15 -17.71 -22.62
C LEU A 184 17.40 -17.32 -23.90
N LYS A 185 18.11 -16.77 -24.89
CA LYS A 185 17.51 -16.26 -26.13
C LYS A 185 16.81 -17.35 -26.95
N GLU A 186 17.24 -18.60 -26.82
CA GLU A 186 16.61 -19.75 -27.48
C GLU A 186 15.16 -19.99 -27.03
N PHE A 187 14.81 -19.60 -25.80
CA PHE A 187 13.46 -19.73 -25.25
C PHE A 187 12.55 -18.55 -25.61
N PHE A 188 13.05 -17.56 -26.37
CA PHE A 188 12.28 -16.40 -26.76
C PHE A 188 11.62 -16.62 -28.13
N PRO A 189 10.28 -16.80 -28.19
CA PRO A 189 9.62 -17.03 -29.46
C PRO A 189 9.65 -15.76 -30.32
N ALA A 190 9.79 -15.93 -31.63
CA ALA A 190 9.77 -14.82 -32.61
C ALA A 190 8.40 -14.12 -32.69
N GLU A 191 7.34 -14.79 -32.23
CA GLU A 191 5.98 -14.27 -32.21
C GLU A 191 5.23 -14.74 -30.95
N MET A 192 4.41 -13.86 -30.38
CA MET A 192 3.50 -14.17 -29.27
C MET A 192 2.11 -13.62 -29.64
N GLU A 193 1.09 -14.49 -29.72
CA GLU A 193 -0.30 -14.06 -29.99
C GLU A 193 -0.45 -13.11 -31.21
N GLY A 194 0.26 -13.36 -32.33
CA GLY A 194 0.23 -12.47 -33.50
C GLY A 194 1.17 -11.25 -33.41
N ILE A 195 1.98 -11.14 -32.36
CA ILE A 195 2.88 -10.02 -32.09
C ILE A 195 4.33 -10.45 -32.33
N HIS A 196 4.98 -9.90 -33.36
CA HIS A 196 6.41 -10.11 -33.57
C HIS A 196 7.23 -9.51 -32.43
N THR A 197 7.95 -10.37 -31.73
CA THR A 197 8.75 -10.00 -30.57
C THR A 197 10.08 -9.38 -31.01
N LYS A 198 10.71 -8.61 -30.11
CA LYS A 198 11.99 -7.95 -30.39
C LYS A 198 13.03 -8.25 -29.33
N GLN A 199 12.71 -7.94 -28.07
CA GLN A 199 13.58 -8.08 -26.91
C GLN A 199 12.72 -8.29 -25.66
N PHE A 200 13.29 -8.84 -24.60
CA PHE A 200 12.70 -8.79 -23.27
C PHE A 200 13.76 -8.61 -22.18
N LEU A 201 13.33 -8.10 -21.03
CA LEU A 201 14.14 -7.95 -19.82
C LEU A 201 13.36 -8.48 -18.62
N GLY A 202 14.06 -8.77 -17.52
CA GLY A 202 13.41 -8.91 -16.23
C GLY A 202 12.74 -7.59 -15.80
N GLY A 203 11.83 -7.67 -14.82
CA GLY A 203 11.19 -6.50 -14.23
C GLY A 203 12.05 -5.68 -13.26
N ALA A 204 13.34 -6.02 -13.14
CA ALA A 204 14.28 -5.60 -12.08
C ALA A 204 13.86 -6.02 -10.65
N GLY A 205 14.78 -5.92 -9.70
CA GLY A 205 14.52 -6.18 -8.29
C GLY A 205 14.44 -7.67 -7.95
N VAL A 206 13.51 -8.05 -7.08
CA VAL A 206 13.36 -9.43 -6.58
C VAL A 206 12.07 -10.01 -7.14
N ALA A 207 12.18 -11.12 -7.86
CA ALA A 207 11.07 -11.90 -8.36
C ALA A 207 10.68 -12.99 -7.35
N THR A 208 9.90 -14.01 -7.76
CA THR A 208 9.33 -14.96 -6.81
C THR A 208 9.71 -16.41 -7.13
N LEU A 209 9.86 -17.20 -6.06
CA LEU A 209 9.88 -18.65 -6.13
C LEU A 209 8.47 -19.11 -5.80
N ALA A 210 7.83 -19.82 -6.73
CA ALA A 210 6.48 -20.32 -6.53
C ALA A 210 6.47 -21.48 -5.53
N SER A 211 5.32 -21.69 -4.89
CA SER A 211 5.06 -22.76 -3.92
C SER A 211 5.31 -24.18 -4.49
N ASN A 212 5.13 -24.36 -5.80
CA ASN A 212 5.44 -25.60 -6.52
C ASN A 212 6.94 -25.78 -6.85
N GLY A 213 7.79 -24.80 -6.50
CA GLY A 213 9.23 -24.81 -6.75
C GLY A 213 9.67 -24.16 -8.06
N ASN A 214 8.74 -23.66 -8.88
CA ASN A 214 9.07 -22.99 -10.14
C ASN A 214 9.79 -21.65 -9.88
N LEU A 215 10.82 -21.37 -10.67
CA LEU A 215 11.42 -20.04 -10.75
C LEU A 215 10.51 -19.17 -11.60
N VAL A 216 10.04 -18.03 -11.09
CA VAL A 216 9.04 -17.19 -11.77
C VAL A 216 9.54 -15.76 -11.91
N TYR A 217 9.99 -15.39 -13.11
CA TYR A 217 10.33 -14.01 -13.45
C TYR A 217 9.13 -13.29 -14.09
N PRO A 218 8.70 -12.15 -13.55
CA PRO A 218 7.90 -11.21 -14.31
C PRO A 218 8.83 -10.47 -15.28
N VAL A 219 8.51 -10.49 -16.56
CA VAL A 219 9.35 -9.92 -17.63
C VAL A 219 8.60 -8.85 -18.41
N GLN A 220 9.34 -7.85 -18.85
CA GLN A 220 8.86 -6.82 -19.77
C GLN A 220 9.35 -7.14 -21.19
N VAL A 221 8.41 -7.19 -22.13
CA VAL A 221 8.65 -7.60 -23.52
C VAL A 221 8.38 -6.40 -24.43
N ALA A 222 9.30 -6.14 -25.35
CA ALA A 222 9.12 -5.16 -26.43
C ALA A 222 8.86 -5.89 -27.75
N ASN A 223 7.88 -5.41 -28.52
CA ASN A 223 7.61 -5.91 -29.86
C ASN A 223 8.29 -5.06 -30.96
N MET A 224 8.21 -5.52 -32.20
CA MET A 224 8.74 -4.80 -33.38
C MET A 224 8.05 -3.44 -33.62
N LYS A 225 6.82 -3.26 -33.11
CA LYS A 225 6.11 -1.96 -33.09
C LYS A 225 6.52 -1.06 -31.93
N LYS A 226 7.53 -1.44 -31.14
CA LYS A 226 8.07 -0.72 -29.97
C LYS A 226 7.06 -0.55 -28.81
N GLN A 227 5.98 -1.33 -28.80
CA GLN A 227 5.07 -1.41 -27.67
C GLN A 227 5.66 -2.34 -26.61
N ILE A 228 5.37 -2.05 -25.34
CA ILE A 228 5.83 -2.83 -24.18
C ILE A 228 4.62 -3.51 -23.54
N PHE A 229 4.79 -4.74 -23.10
CA PHE A 229 3.82 -5.46 -22.26
C PHE A 229 4.56 -6.40 -21.31
N SER A 230 3.88 -6.89 -20.28
CA SER A 230 4.45 -7.79 -19.28
C SER A 230 3.95 -9.23 -19.50
N LYS A 231 4.82 -10.22 -19.25
CA LYS A 231 4.48 -11.66 -19.19
C LYS A 231 5.14 -12.31 -17.97
N ILE A 232 4.77 -13.54 -17.66
CA ILE A 232 5.52 -14.41 -16.75
C ILE A 232 6.45 -15.29 -17.59
N PHE A 233 7.69 -15.40 -17.17
CA PHE A 233 8.72 -16.27 -17.73
C PHE A 233 9.21 -17.19 -16.60
N TYR A 234 9.03 -18.48 -16.76
CA TYR A 234 9.18 -19.44 -15.65
C TYR A 234 9.96 -20.68 -16.05
N SER A 235 10.53 -21.33 -15.04
CA SER A 235 11.28 -22.60 -15.18
C SER A 235 10.85 -23.56 -14.08
N GLU A 236 10.67 -24.83 -14.48
CA GLU A 236 10.24 -25.94 -13.60
C GLU A 236 11.40 -26.88 -13.25
N ASP A 237 12.57 -26.67 -13.87
CA ASP A 237 13.71 -27.60 -13.85
C ASP A 237 15.00 -26.93 -13.38
N ASP A 238 14.86 -26.01 -12.41
CA ASP A 238 15.96 -25.25 -11.80
C ASP A 238 16.73 -24.35 -12.78
N GLY A 239 16.04 -23.81 -13.77
CA GLY A 239 16.55 -22.79 -14.69
C GLY A 239 17.22 -23.35 -15.95
N LYS A 240 17.05 -24.65 -16.25
CA LYS A 240 17.62 -25.27 -17.45
C LYS A 240 16.78 -24.99 -18.69
N THR A 241 15.46 -25.08 -18.58
CA THR A 241 14.51 -24.72 -19.62
C THR A 241 13.53 -23.67 -19.10
N TRP A 242 13.00 -22.87 -20.02
CA TRP A 242 12.13 -21.77 -19.68
C TRP A 242 10.94 -21.66 -20.63
N ASN A 243 9.80 -21.24 -20.08
CA ASN A 243 8.54 -21.05 -20.79
C ASN A 243 7.95 -19.68 -20.50
N PHE A 244 7.17 -19.15 -21.44
CA PHE A 244 6.34 -17.96 -21.24
C PHE A 244 4.91 -18.39 -20.91
N SER A 245 4.26 -17.67 -19.98
CA SER A 245 2.81 -17.79 -19.77
C SER A 245 2.03 -17.43 -21.03
N GLU A 246 0.84 -17.98 -21.23
CA GLU A 246 -0.01 -17.59 -22.37
C GLU A 246 -0.47 -16.13 -22.23
N GLY A 247 -0.97 -15.76 -21.05
CA GLY A 247 -1.47 -14.41 -20.75
C GLY A 247 -0.38 -13.32 -20.74
N ARG A 248 -0.82 -12.08 -20.99
CA ARG A 248 -0.02 -10.84 -20.86
C ARG A 248 -0.80 -9.73 -20.19
N SER A 249 -0.11 -8.68 -19.76
CA SER A 249 -0.73 -7.41 -19.41
C SER A 249 -1.19 -6.62 -20.63
N ASP A 250 -1.85 -5.49 -20.41
CA ASP A 250 -2.06 -4.47 -21.45
C ASP A 250 -0.75 -3.84 -21.92
N PHE A 251 -0.79 -3.23 -23.11
CA PHE A 251 0.33 -2.45 -23.62
C PHE A 251 0.59 -1.22 -22.74
N GLY A 252 1.87 -0.88 -22.56
CA GLY A 252 2.31 0.21 -21.69
C GLY A 252 2.77 -0.24 -20.30
N CYS A 253 2.49 -1.49 -19.92
CA CYS A 253 2.96 -2.09 -18.67
C CYS A 253 4.41 -2.57 -18.79
N SER A 254 5.31 -1.92 -18.05
CA SER A 254 6.74 -2.23 -17.94
C SER A 254 7.12 -2.60 -16.51
N GLU A 255 8.41 -2.94 -16.30
CA GLU A 255 9.00 -3.25 -14.99
C GLU A 255 8.05 -3.97 -14.01
N PRO A 256 7.47 -5.13 -14.42
CA PRO A 256 6.53 -5.84 -13.58
C PRO A 256 7.24 -6.48 -12.39
N VAL A 257 6.60 -6.46 -11.22
CA VAL A 257 7.04 -7.18 -10.02
C VAL A 257 5.94 -8.16 -9.61
N VAL A 258 6.32 -9.34 -9.13
CA VAL A 258 5.38 -10.44 -8.85
C VAL A 258 5.61 -11.05 -7.47
N LEU A 259 4.52 -11.45 -6.85
CA LEU A 259 4.51 -12.32 -5.68
C LEU A 259 3.42 -13.38 -5.83
N GLU A 260 3.50 -14.44 -5.02
CA GLU A 260 2.44 -15.42 -4.89
C GLU A 260 1.58 -15.11 -3.64
N TRP A 261 0.26 -15.09 -3.83
CA TRP A 261 -0.74 -14.85 -2.80
C TRP A 261 -1.91 -15.83 -2.95
N LYS A 262 -2.12 -16.69 -1.95
CA LYS A 262 -3.21 -17.70 -1.95
C LYS A 262 -3.29 -18.49 -3.28
N ASN A 263 -2.16 -19.05 -3.71
CA ASN A 263 -2.01 -19.84 -4.96
C ASN A 263 -2.30 -19.06 -6.24
N LYS A 264 -2.14 -17.74 -6.23
CA LYS A 264 -2.24 -16.88 -7.43
C LYS A 264 -1.03 -15.97 -7.49
N PHE A 265 -0.54 -15.70 -8.70
CA PHE A 265 0.43 -14.63 -8.91
C PHE A 265 -0.28 -13.29 -8.97
N ILE A 266 0.20 -12.34 -8.18
CA ILE A 266 -0.19 -10.93 -8.28
C ILE A 266 0.95 -10.20 -8.98
N VAL A 267 0.70 -9.73 -10.20
CA VAL A 267 1.68 -9.02 -11.03
C VAL A 267 1.35 -7.52 -11.01
N ASN A 268 2.24 -6.73 -10.42
CA ASN A 268 2.09 -5.29 -10.26
C ASN A 268 3.01 -4.56 -11.27
N THR A 269 2.43 -3.80 -12.19
CA THR A 269 3.17 -3.23 -13.33
C THR A 269 3.42 -1.74 -13.18
N ARG A 270 4.56 -1.28 -13.69
CA ARG A 270 4.78 0.15 -13.94
C ARG A 270 4.00 0.54 -15.18
N VAL A 271 3.31 1.68 -15.10
CA VAL A 271 2.73 2.33 -16.28
C VAL A 271 3.17 3.79 -16.26
N ASP A 272 3.91 4.21 -17.28
CA ASP A 272 4.33 5.60 -17.36
C ASP A 272 3.13 6.49 -17.67
N ARG A 273 2.93 7.55 -16.88
CA ARG A 273 1.87 8.56 -17.04
C ARG A 273 0.45 8.01 -16.88
N ALA A 274 0.29 6.93 -16.13
CA ALA A 274 -0.99 6.43 -15.69
C ALA A 274 -0.84 5.69 -14.35
N ARG A 275 -1.96 5.40 -13.69
CA ARG A 275 -1.98 4.57 -12.47
C ARG A 275 -1.45 3.16 -12.78
N ARG A 276 -0.79 2.55 -11.81
CA ARG A 276 -0.24 1.19 -11.94
C ARG A 276 -1.37 0.18 -12.16
N LEU A 277 -1.17 -0.75 -13.09
CA LEU A 277 -2.10 -1.86 -13.29
C LEU A 277 -1.60 -3.07 -12.51
N VAL A 278 -2.52 -3.79 -11.88
CA VAL A 278 -2.22 -5.01 -11.13
C VAL A 278 -3.08 -6.13 -11.68
N TYR A 279 -2.50 -7.30 -11.88
CA TYR A 279 -3.18 -8.45 -12.46
C TYR A 279 -3.05 -9.69 -11.57
N ASN A 280 -4.06 -10.54 -11.61
CA ASN A 280 -4.03 -11.89 -11.05
C ASN A 280 -3.82 -12.92 -12.18
N SER A 281 -2.96 -13.91 -11.93
CA SER A 281 -2.81 -15.10 -12.77
C SER A 281 -2.84 -16.35 -11.88
N GLY A 282 -3.74 -17.30 -12.16
CA GLY A 282 -3.99 -18.47 -11.30
C GLY A 282 -3.13 -19.68 -11.62
N ASP A 283 -2.84 -19.93 -12.90
CA ASP A 283 -2.23 -21.17 -13.37
C ASP A 283 -1.15 -20.94 -14.45
N MET A 284 -0.76 -19.70 -14.73
CA MET A 284 0.15 -19.31 -15.85
C MET A 284 -0.34 -19.70 -17.26
N GLU A 285 -1.40 -20.49 -17.36
CA GLU A 285 -2.03 -20.96 -18.60
C GLU A 285 -3.17 -20.03 -19.03
N ARG A 286 -3.89 -19.41 -18.10
CA ARG A 286 -5.01 -18.52 -18.45
C ARG A 286 -4.57 -17.06 -18.66
N PRO A 287 -5.35 -16.28 -19.45
CA PRO A 287 -5.19 -14.84 -19.53
C PRO A 287 -5.22 -14.16 -18.16
N TRP A 288 -4.46 -13.08 -18.02
CA TRP A 288 -4.40 -12.30 -16.79
C TRP A 288 -5.70 -11.53 -16.58
N VAL A 289 -6.16 -11.46 -15.33
CA VAL A 289 -7.35 -10.70 -14.94
C VAL A 289 -6.92 -9.49 -14.14
N GLU A 290 -7.31 -8.28 -14.55
CA GLU A 290 -7.01 -7.06 -13.79
C GLU A 290 -7.61 -7.17 -12.37
N ALA A 291 -6.81 -6.88 -11.34
CA ALA A 291 -7.15 -7.00 -9.93
C ALA A 291 -7.98 -5.79 -9.45
N VAL A 292 -9.09 -5.51 -10.14
CA VAL A 292 -9.90 -4.30 -9.96
C VAL A 292 -10.58 -4.19 -8.60
N GLY A 293 -10.97 -5.33 -7.99
CA GLY A 293 -11.57 -5.38 -6.64
C GLY A 293 -10.56 -5.25 -5.49
N THR A 294 -9.27 -5.04 -5.78
CA THR A 294 -8.21 -4.98 -4.77
C THR A 294 -7.17 -3.90 -5.07
N LEU A 295 -6.12 -4.22 -5.84
CA LEU A 295 -4.89 -3.44 -5.89
C LEU A 295 -4.70 -2.65 -7.19
N SER A 296 -5.42 -2.97 -8.26
CA SER A 296 -5.23 -2.27 -9.53
C SER A 296 -5.66 -0.80 -9.43
N ARG A 297 -4.85 0.08 -10.01
CA ARG A 297 -5.03 1.55 -10.06
C ARG A 297 -4.97 2.27 -8.70
N VAL A 298 -4.71 1.55 -7.61
CA VAL A 298 -4.53 2.17 -6.28
C VAL A 298 -3.37 3.17 -6.31
N TRP A 299 -2.20 2.78 -6.81
CA TRP A 299 -0.99 3.60 -6.75
C TRP A 299 -0.77 4.43 -8.02
N GLY A 300 -0.75 5.76 -7.87
CA GLY A 300 -0.44 6.72 -8.93
C GLY A 300 1.05 7.10 -8.93
N PRO A 301 1.70 7.28 -10.10
CA PRO A 301 3.14 7.56 -10.23
C PRO A 301 3.53 9.00 -9.85
N SER A 302 2.56 9.89 -9.68
CA SER A 302 2.72 11.29 -9.27
C SER A 302 1.38 11.81 -8.72
N PRO A 303 1.33 13.00 -8.10
CA PRO A 303 0.07 13.57 -7.58
C PRO A 303 -1.08 13.60 -8.59
N LYS A 304 -0.77 13.78 -9.88
CA LYS A 304 -1.75 13.80 -10.99
C LYS A 304 -1.74 12.53 -11.85
N SER A 305 -0.91 11.54 -11.50
CA SER A 305 -0.70 10.31 -12.26
C SER A 305 -0.29 10.52 -13.74
N ASP A 306 0.45 11.59 -14.04
CA ASP A 306 0.81 12.03 -15.39
C ASP A 306 2.33 12.02 -15.70
N GLN A 307 3.13 11.55 -14.73
CA GLN A 307 4.59 11.46 -14.81
C GLN A 307 5.07 10.01 -15.04
N PRO A 308 6.35 9.80 -15.42
CA PRO A 308 6.92 8.46 -15.45
C PRO A 308 6.72 7.72 -14.12
N GLY A 309 6.38 6.44 -14.20
CA GLY A 309 6.34 5.54 -13.06
C GLY A 309 7.74 5.13 -12.63
N SER A 310 7.84 4.07 -11.84
CA SER A 310 9.11 3.55 -11.28
C SER A 310 9.05 2.04 -11.07
N GLN A 311 10.21 1.39 -10.98
CA GLN A 311 10.34 0.08 -10.37
C GLN A 311 9.81 0.14 -8.92
N SER A 312 9.35 -1.00 -8.42
CA SER A 312 8.78 -1.12 -7.08
C SER A 312 9.19 -2.44 -6.45
N SER A 313 9.49 -2.43 -5.15
CA SER A 313 9.55 -3.67 -4.38
C SER A 313 8.11 -4.10 -4.08
N PHE A 314 7.80 -5.38 -4.30
CA PHE A 314 6.51 -5.95 -3.95
C PHE A 314 6.72 -7.38 -3.48
N THR A 315 6.59 -7.60 -2.16
CA THR A 315 6.96 -8.88 -1.54
C THR A 315 5.86 -9.36 -0.59
N ALA A 316 5.66 -10.68 -0.54
CA ALA A 316 4.78 -11.31 0.43
C ALA A 316 5.61 -11.83 1.61
N VAL A 317 5.27 -11.42 2.82
CA VAL A 317 5.96 -11.74 4.07
C VAL A 317 4.97 -12.18 5.14
N THR A 318 5.45 -12.87 6.17
CA THR A 318 4.65 -13.22 7.35
C THR A 318 5.20 -12.46 8.54
N ILE A 319 4.40 -11.59 9.13
CA ILE A 319 4.78 -10.77 10.30
C ILE A 319 3.74 -11.03 11.38
N GLU A 320 4.18 -11.39 12.60
CA GLU A 320 3.29 -11.71 13.74
C GLU A 320 2.21 -12.76 13.39
N GLY A 321 2.58 -13.74 12.56
CA GLY A 321 1.70 -14.82 12.09
C GLY A 321 0.71 -14.41 10.99
N MET A 322 0.68 -13.15 10.57
CA MET A 322 -0.19 -12.69 9.48
C MET A 322 0.59 -12.60 8.17
N ARG A 323 0.08 -13.25 7.12
CA ARG A 323 0.61 -13.10 5.76
C ARG A 323 0.15 -11.77 5.20
N VAL A 324 1.08 -10.95 4.70
CA VAL A 324 0.83 -9.61 4.16
C VAL A 324 1.76 -9.31 2.99
N MET A 325 1.48 -8.24 2.27
CA MET A 325 2.29 -7.72 1.19
C MET A 325 2.89 -6.37 1.58
N LEU A 326 4.16 -6.17 1.25
CA LEU A 326 4.86 -4.89 1.35
C LEU A 326 5.10 -4.33 -0.05
N PHE A 327 4.79 -3.05 -0.26
CA PHE A 327 4.93 -2.37 -1.54
C PHE A 327 5.66 -1.03 -1.37
N THR A 328 6.62 -0.74 -2.24
CA THR A 328 7.33 0.56 -2.24
C THR A 328 7.19 1.32 -3.55
N HIS A 329 6.94 2.62 -3.47
CA HIS A 329 6.93 3.51 -4.63
C HIS A 329 7.25 4.97 -4.24
N PRO A 330 7.98 5.73 -5.07
CA PRO A 330 8.13 7.17 -4.88
C PRO A 330 6.84 7.94 -5.12
N LEU A 331 6.57 8.97 -4.33
CA LEU A 331 5.43 9.86 -4.55
C LEU A 331 5.65 10.82 -5.74
N ASN A 332 6.91 11.14 -6.06
CA ASN A 332 7.31 11.90 -7.25
C ASN A 332 6.64 13.28 -7.37
N PHE A 333 6.69 14.07 -6.31
CA PHE A 333 6.14 15.43 -6.31
C PHE A 333 6.94 16.36 -7.22
N LYS A 334 8.24 16.09 -7.42
CA LYS A 334 9.12 16.84 -8.32
C LYS A 334 8.90 16.47 -9.81
N GLY A 335 8.24 15.35 -10.08
CA GLY A 335 7.91 14.87 -11.41
C GLY A 335 9.10 14.35 -12.22
N ARG A 336 8.82 13.97 -13.48
CA ARG A 336 9.78 13.28 -14.36
C ARG A 336 10.38 12.06 -13.65
N TRP A 337 11.67 11.82 -13.83
CA TRP A 337 12.42 10.72 -13.22
C TRP A 337 13.07 11.09 -11.87
N LEU A 338 12.74 12.26 -11.30
CA LEU A 338 13.28 12.69 -10.00
C LEU A 338 12.76 11.81 -8.87
N ARG A 339 11.45 11.48 -8.88
CA ARG A 339 10.88 10.39 -8.06
C ARG A 339 11.26 10.52 -6.59
N ASP A 340 11.03 11.70 -6.02
CA ASP A 340 11.25 11.97 -4.61
C ASP A 340 10.23 11.25 -3.72
N ARG A 341 10.57 11.16 -2.42
CA ARG A 341 9.71 10.63 -1.36
C ARG A 341 9.31 9.17 -1.58
N LEU A 342 10.30 8.27 -1.51
CA LEU A 342 10.05 6.83 -1.49
C LEU A 342 9.15 6.48 -0.32
N ASN A 343 8.05 5.79 -0.58
CA ASN A 343 7.02 5.49 0.41
C ASN A 343 6.76 3.99 0.50
N LEU A 344 6.49 3.49 1.72
CA LEU A 344 6.18 2.09 2.01
C LEU A 344 4.70 1.89 2.33
N TRP A 345 4.13 0.82 1.79
CA TRP A 345 2.74 0.42 1.96
C TRP A 345 2.65 -1.02 2.46
N LEU A 346 1.62 -1.28 3.26
CA LEU A 346 1.28 -2.58 3.83
C LEU A 346 -0.14 -2.97 3.40
N THR A 347 -0.36 -4.21 2.97
CA THR A 347 -1.70 -4.70 2.64
C THR A 347 -1.88 -6.20 2.89
N ASP A 348 -3.07 -6.59 3.33
CA ASP A 348 -3.53 -7.99 3.44
C ASP A 348 -4.44 -8.40 2.26
N ASN A 349 -4.36 -7.66 1.14
CA ASN A 349 -5.25 -7.75 -0.03
C ASN A 349 -6.68 -7.23 0.20
N GLN A 350 -6.94 -6.56 1.34
CA GLN A 350 -8.23 -5.94 1.66
C GLN A 350 -7.99 -4.49 2.10
N ARG A 351 -7.24 -4.31 3.19
CA ARG A 351 -6.82 -3.01 3.75
C ARG A 351 -5.49 -2.59 3.14
N ILE A 352 -5.28 -1.29 2.98
CA ILE A 352 -4.06 -0.73 2.39
C ILE A 352 -3.56 0.42 3.27
N TYR A 353 -2.57 0.13 4.09
CA TYR A 353 -2.00 1.08 5.05
C TYR A 353 -0.77 1.78 4.48
N ASN A 354 -0.71 3.10 4.64
CA ASN A 354 0.48 3.88 4.35
C ASN A 354 1.42 3.82 5.57
N VAL A 355 2.50 3.06 5.49
CA VAL A 355 3.50 2.98 6.58
C VAL A 355 4.26 4.31 6.71
N GLY A 356 4.50 4.98 5.58
CA GLY A 356 5.10 6.29 5.53
C GLY A 356 6.31 6.36 4.60
N GLN A 357 6.97 7.53 4.64
CA GLN A 357 8.11 7.83 3.79
C GLN A 357 9.39 7.20 4.35
N VAL A 358 10.09 6.44 3.49
CA VAL A 358 11.36 5.75 3.78
C VAL A 358 12.57 6.61 3.40
N SER A 359 12.49 7.42 2.33
CA SER A 359 13.59 8.31 1.95
C SER A 359 13.61 9.58 2.81
N ILE A 360 14.76 10.25 2.94
CA ILE A 360 14.93 11.44 3.79
C ILE A 360 14.57 12.74 3.08
N GLY A 361 13.70 13.54 3.70
CA GLY A 361 13.34 14.87 3.24
C GLY A 361 12.68 14.83 1.87
N ASP A 362 13.24 15.59 0.92
CA ASP A 362 12.78 15.67 -0.46
C ASP A 362 13.77 15.03 -1.44
N GLU A 363 14.69 14.19 -0.97
CA GLU A 363 15.67 13.55 -1.85
C GLU A 363 15.00 12.71 -2.94
N ASN A 364 15.64 12.64 -4.10
CA ASN A 364 15.22 11.82 -5.22
C ASN A 364 15.53 10.34 -4.89
N ALA A 365 14.52 9.48 -4.79
CA ALA A 365 14.68 8.11 -4.29
C ALA A 365 13.76 7.15 -5.06
N ALA A 366 14.18 6.78 -6.27
CA ALA A 366 13.34 6.06 -7.21
C ALA A 366 13.22 4.56 -6.91
N TYR A 367 14.27 3.77 -7.21
CA TYR A 367 14.18 2.30 -7.19
C TYR A 367 14.52 1.77 -5.80
N SER A 368 13.90 0.65 -5.41
CA SER A 368 14.00 0.13 -4.05
C SER A 368 13.78 -1.38 -3.96
N SER A 369 14.31 -1.96 -2.89
CA SER A 369 14.14 -3.36 -2.53
C SER A 369 14.01 -3.51 -1.02
N VAL A 370 12.89 -4.05 -0.56
CA VAL A 370 12.59 -4.30 0.85
C VAL A 370 12.87 -5.77 1.19
N LEU A 371 13.50 -6.01 2.33
CA LEU A 371 13.77 -7.34 2.87
C LEU A 371 13.27 -7.42 4.31
N TYR A 372 12.45 -8.44 4.61
CA TYR A 372 12.16 -8.86 5.97
C TYR A 372 12.95 -10.15 6.27
N LYS A 373 13.83 -10.10 7.27
CA LYS A 373 14.74 -11.18 7.66
C LYS A 373 14.86 -11.19 9.17
N ASP A 374 14.70 -12.35 9.79
CA ASP A 374 14.91 -12.59 11.23
C ASP A 374 14.24 -11.53 12.12
N ASP A 375 12.97 -11.25 11.83
CA ASP A 375 12.14 -10.24 12.49
C ASP A 375 12.69 -8.79 12.44
N LYS A 376 13.49 -8.49 11.41
CA LYS A 376 14.01 -7.15 11.11
C LYS A 376 13.62 -6.77 9.68
N LEU A 377 13.35 -5.48 9.49
CA LEU A 377 12.97 -4.92 8.19
C LEU A 377 14.07 -4.01 7.65
N TYR A 378 14.36 -4.15 6.36
CA TYR A 378 15.43 -3.44 5.68
C TYR A 378 14.94 -2.88 4.35
N CYS A 379 15.61 -1.83 3.87
CA CYS A 379 15.42 -1.33 2.52
C CYS A 379 16.76 -0.92 1.90
N LEU A 380 17.06 -1.46 0.72
CA LEU A 380 18.11 -0.96 -0.16
C LEU A 380 17.44 -0.08 -1.22
N HIS A 381 17.76 1.21 -1.26
CA HIS A 381 17.13 2.12 -2.23
C HIS A 381 18.08 3.16 -2.80
N GLU A 382 17.70 3.70 -3.95
CA GLU A 382 18.44 4.76 -4.63
C GLU A 382 18.35 6.09 -3.85
N ILE A 383 19.43 6.86 -3.90
CA ILE A 383 19.41 8.31 -3.73
C ILE A 383 20.09 8.97 -4.93
N ASN A 384 19.45 9.99 -5.51
CA ASN A 384 19.95 10.71 -6.68
C ASN A 384 20.22 12.19 -6.34
N SER A 385 21.39 12.68 -6.75
CA SER A 385 21.68 14.11 -6.79
C SER A 385 22.44 14.40 -8.08
N ASN A 386 21.87 15.27 -8.93
CA ASN A 386 22.45 15.65 -10.22
C ASN A 386 22.79 14.47 -11.14
N GLU A 387 21.89 13.49 -11.23
CA GLU A 387 22.05 12.27 -12.02
C GLU A 387 23.29 11.46 -11.63
N VAL A 388 23.63 11.46 -10.35
CA VAL A 388 24.67 10.58 -9.78
C VAL A 388 24.02 9.81 -8.63
N TYR A 389 24.05 8.48 -8.69
CA TYR A 389 23.20 7.62 -7.87
C TYR A 389 24.02 6.78 -6.89
N SER A 390 23.59 6.75 -5.64
CA SER A 390 24.06 5.81 -4.63
C SER A 390 22.94 4.89 -4.19
N LEU A 391 23.31 3.78 -3.54
CA LEU A 391 22.34 2.94 -2.83
C LEU A 391 22.57 3.03 -1.33
N VAL A 392 21.52 3.40 -0.60
CA VAL A 392 21.52 3.40 0.87
C VAL A 392 20.91 2.11 1.40
N PHE A 393 21.52 1.55 2.43
CA PHE A 393 21.00 0.42 3.20
C PHE A 393 20.39 0.94 4.49
N ALA A 394 19.07 0.85 4.60
CA ALA A 394 18.29 1.36 5.73
C ALA A 394 17.80 0.21 6.61
N ARG A 395 17.91 0.39 7.93
CA ARG A 395 17.31 -0.44 8.97
C ARG A 395 15.97 0.21 9.36
N LEU A 396 14.87 -0.43 8.99
CA LEU A 396 13.51 0.11 9.10
C LEU A 396 12.85 -0.27 10.44
N VAL A 397 13.47 0.14 11.54
CA VAL A 397 13.04 -0.18 12.91
C VAL A 397 11.69 0.46 13.25
N GLY A 398 11.56 1.76 13.00
CA GLY A 398 10.33 2.50 13.29
C GLY A 398 9.16 2.05 12.42
N GLU A 399 9.42 1.79 11.13
CA GLU A 399 8.41 1.29 10.19
C GLU A 399 7.92 -0.11 10.58
N LEU A 400 8.81 -1.03 10.97
CA LEU A 400 8.40 -2.37 11.42
C LEU A 400 7.54 -2.30 12.69
N ARG A 401 7.87 -1.42 13.64
CA ARG A 401 7.06 -1.18 14.84
C ARG A 401 5.65 -0.71 14.48
N ILE A 402 5.54 0.21 13.51
CA ILE A 402 4.24 0.69 13.01
C ILE A 402 3.47 -0.46 12.35
N ILE A 403 4.12 -1.24 11.48
CA ILE A 403 3.52 -2.40 10.81
C ILE A 403 2.96 -3.37 11.85
N LYS A 404 3.76 -3.80 12.84
CA LYS A 404 3.29 -4.72 13.89
C LYS A 404 2.08 -4.19 14.65
N SER A 405 2.08 -2.89 14.99
CA SER A 405 0.95 -2.24 15.65
C SER A 405 -0.33 -2.28 14.79
N VAL A 406 -0.22 -2.00 13.49
CA VAL A 406 -1.35 -2.02 12.57
C VAL A 406 -1.88 -3.44 12.36
N LEU A 407 -1.00 -4.43 12.18
CA LEU A 407 -1.40 -5.83 12.05
C LEU A 407 -2.09 -6.35 13.31
N GLN A 408 -1.65 -5.91 14.49
CA GLN A 408 -2.34 -6.22 15.73
C GLN A 408 -3.74 -5.62 15.75
N SER A 409 -3.93 -4.37 15.29
CA SER A 409 -5.26 -3.77 15.15
C SER A 409 -6.15 -4.58 14.19
N TRP A 410 -5.63 -4.96 13.02
CA TRP A 410 -6.38 -5.78 12.04
C TRP A 410 -6.81 -7.11 12.64
N LYS A 411 -5.89 -7.82 13.30
CA LYS A 411 -6.16 -9.09 13.97
C LYS A 411 -7.20 -8.94 15.08
N ASN A 412 -7.10 -7.88 15.89
CA ASN A 412 -8.02 -7.65 16.99
C ASN A 412 -9.45 -7.39 16.49
N TRP A 413 -9.63 -6.53 15.48
CA TRP A 413 -10.94 -6.25 14.92
C TRP A 413 -11.53 -7.43 14.17
N ASP A 414 -10.75 -8.11 13.34
CA ASP A 414 -11.21 -9.32 12.65
C ASP A 414 -11.62 -10.40 13.67
N SER A 415 -10.82 -10.59 14.72
CA SER A 415 -11.12 -11.56 15.78
C SER A 415 -12.31 -11.15 16.63
N HIS A 416 -12.51 -9.87 16.90
CA HIS A 416 -13.63 -9.37 17.67
C HIS A 416 -14.94 -9.66 16.92
N LEU A 417 -15.04 -9.18 15.68
CA LEU A 417 -16.23 -9.37 14.83
C LEU A 417 -16.54 -10.85 14.59
N SER A 418 -15.52 -11.66 14.30
CA SER A 418 -15.72 -13.09 14.00
C SER A 418 -16.13 -13.93 15.22
N ARG A 419 -15.97 -13.41 16.46
CA ARG A 419 -16.32 -14.12 17.71
C ARG A 419 -17.69 -13.76 18.25
N ILE A 420 -18.36 -12.76 17.67
CA ILE A 420 -19.69 -12.34 18.10
C ILE A 420 -20.64 -13.52 17.97
N CYS A 421 -21.31 -13.87 19.07
CA CYS A 421 -22.37 -14.88 19.08
C CYS A 421 -23.64 -14.24 18.49
N THR A 422 -23.78 -14.31 17.17
CA THR A 422 -24.91 -13.70 16.48
C THR A 422 -26.21 -14.42 16.82
N PRO A 423 -27.37 -13.73 16.79
CA PRO A 423 -28.65 -14.37 17.02
C PRO A 423 -28.92 -15.49 16.00
N ALA A 424 -29.39 -16.64 16.47
CA ALA A 424 -29.86 -17.71 15.58
C ALA A 424 -31.08 -17.24 14.77
N ASP A 425 -31.07 -17.46 13.46
CA ASP A 425 -32.17 -17.04 12.60
C ASP A 425 -33.41 -17.94 12.82
N PRO A 426 -34.56 -17.37 13.25
CA PRO A 426 -35.78 -18.14 13.50
C PRO A 426 -36.33 -18.86 12.27
N ALA A 427 -35.99 -18.38 11.05
CA ALA A 427 -36.50 -18.93 9.80
C ALA A 427 -35.76 -20.19 9.31
N THR A 428 -34.56 -20.46 9.82
CA THR A 428 -33.68 -21.54 9.32
C THR A 428 -33.26 -22.56 10.39
N SER A 429 -33.52 -22.28 11.67
CA SER A 429 -33.07 -23.12 12.78
C SER A 429 -34.11 -24.17 13.22
N SER A 430 -33.79 -25.45 12.96
CA SER A 430 -34.40 -26.63 13.61
C SER A 430 -33.42 -27.39 14.52
N SER A 431 -32.29 -26.77 14.91
CA SER A 431 -31.20 -27.47 15.64
C SER A 431 -30.56 -26.64 16.76
N GLU A 432 -30.01 -27.34 17.75
CA GLU A 432 -29.34 -26.93 19.01
C GLU A 432 -28.11 -25.98 18.91
N ARG A 433 -27.98 -25.13 17.88
CA ARG A 433 -26.88 -24.13 17.84
C ARG A 433 -27.20 -22.94 18.75
N VAL A 434 -26.25 -22.57 19.60
CA VAL A 434 -26.35 -21.42 20.52
C VAL A 434 -26.17 -20.08 19.79
N CYS A 435 -25.34 -20.03 18.73
CA CYS A 435 -25.07 -18.83 17.93
C CYS A 435 -25.39 -19.07 16.43
N GLY A 436 -25.77 -18.01 15.72
CA GLY A 436 -25.97 -17.97 14.27
C GLY A 436 -24.65 -17.93 13.47
N PRO A 437 -24.71 -17.62 12.15
CA PRO A 437 -23.52 -17.43 11.33
C PRO A 437 -22.65 -16.27 11.83
N ALA A 438 -21.33 -16.38 11.72
CA ALA A 438 -20.40 -15.33 12.17
C ALA A 438 -20.46 -14.09 11.27
N VAL A 439 -20.19 -12.91 11.85
CA VAL A 439 -20.00 -11.68 11.07
C VAL A 439 -18.81 -11.86 10.13
N THR A 440 -19.03 -11.66 8.83
CA THR A 440 -18.01 -11.86 7.81
C THR A 440 -16.95 -10.77 7.89
N THR A 441 -15.68 -11.15 7.99
CA THR A 441 -14.53 -10.22 7.91
C THR A 441 -13.85 -10.28 6.54
N VAL A 442 -14.30 -11.20 5.68
CA VAL A 442 -13.78 -11.37 4.32
C VAL A 442 -14.25 -10.21 3.45
N GLY A 443 -13.29 -9.46 2.94
CA GLY A 443 -13.47 -8.27 2.12
C GLY A 443 -13.70 -6.99 2.90
N LEU A 444 -13.67 -7.01 4.25
CA LEU A 444 -13.94 -5.84 5.07
C LEU A 444 -12.76 -4.85 5.02
N ALA A 445 -12.86 -3.81 4.20
CA ALA A 445 -11.76 -2.88 3.91
C ALA A 445 -11.65 -1.71 4.89
N GLY A 446 -12.73 -1.34 5.58
CA GLY A 446 -12.74 -0.26 6.56
C GLY A 446 -13.95 -0.33 7.49
N PHE A 447 -13.80 0.24 8.68
CA PHE A 447 -14.85 0.23 9.71
C PHE A 447 -14.80 1.51 10.56
N LEU A 448 -15.87 2.31 10.51
CA LEU A 448 -16.03 3.51 11.32
C LEU A 448 -16.98 3.22 12.50
N SER A 449 -16.49 3.30 13.74
CA SER A 449 -17.26 2.96 14.95
C SER A 449 -17.02 3.99 16.06
N ASP A 450 -16.59 3.61 17.27
CA ASP A 450 -16.53 4.55 18.40
C ASP A 450 -15.36 5.56 18.35
N ASN A 451 -14.25 5.19 17.71
CA ASN A 451 -13.05 6.03 17.70
C ASN A 451 -13.22 7.26 16.80
N ALA A 452 -12.99 8.43 17.39
CA ALA A 452 -13.25 9.71 16.78
C ALA A 452 -12.44 10.83 17.45
N THR A 453 -12.06 11.83 16.65
CA THR A 453 -11.62 13.16 17.14
C THR A 453 -12.58 14.23 16.63
N GLN A 454 -12.38 15.50 17.00
CA GLN A 454 -13.36 16.58 16.78
C GLN A 454 -13.93 16.65 15.35
N ASN A 455 -13.10 16.43 14.32
CA ASN A 455 -13.51 16.52 12.91
C ASN A 455 -13.16 15.25 12.10
N VAL A 456 -12.91 14.13 12.78
CA VAL A 456 -12.44 12.89 12.15
C VAL A 456 -13.15 11.71 12.78
N TRP A 457 -13.79 10.89 11.95
CA TRP A 457 -14.24 9.56 12.30
C TRP A 457 -13.13 8.57 11.94
N GLU A 458 -12.54 7.95 12.95
CA GLU A 458 -11.36 7.12 12.75
C GLU A 458 -11.74 5.73 12.25
N ASP A 459 -10.98 5.24 11.27
CA ASP A 459 -11.09 3.87 10.80
C ASP A 459 -10.42 2.92 11.79
N ALA A 460 -11.18 1.94 12.27
CA ALA A 460 -10.73 0.88 13.16
C ALA A 460 -9.55 0.09 12.55
N TYR A 461 -9.51 -0.05 11.22
CA TYR A 461 -8.40 -0.65 10.47
C TYR A 461 -7.27 0.34 10.13
N ARG A 462 -7.39 1.60 10.57
CA ARG A 462 -6.37 2.65 10.57
C ARG A 462 -5.87 3.07 9.18
N CYS A 463 -6.62 2.81 8.13
CA CYS A 463 -6.19 3.05 6.75
C CYS A 463 -6.77 4.34 6.17
N VAL A 464 -8.08 4.55 6.28
CA VAL A 464 -8.76 5.72 5.70
C VAL A 464 -9.79 6.25 6.68
N ASN A 465 -9.52 7.36 7.33
CA ASN A 465 -10.51 8.04 8.16
C ASN A 465 -11.55 8.78 7.30
N ALA A 466 -12.71 9.08 7.88
CA ALA A 466 -13.68 10.02 7.29
C ALA A 466 -13.57 11.39 7.97
N SER A 467 -13.70 12.48 7.20
CA SER A 467 -13.84 13.82 7.76
C SER A 467 -15.27 14.06 8.19
N THR A 468 -15.48 14.78 9.30
CA THR A 468 -16.82 15.09 9.82
C THR A 468 -17.04 16.59 9.94
N ALA A 469 -18.29 17.02 9.83
CA ALA A 469 -18.76 18.36 10.18
C ALA A 469 -20.09 18.29 10.91
N ASN A 470 -20.33 19.24 11.82
CA ASN A 470 -21.51 19.34 12.69
C ASN A 470 -21.93 17.97 13.27
N ALA A 471 -20.96 17.30 13.88
CA ALA A 471 -21.08 15.95 14.37
C ALA A 471 -20.88 15.92 15.89
N GLU A 472 -21.87 15.39 16.61
CA GLU A 472 -21.82 15.11 18.04
C GLU A 472 -21.49 13.62 18.23
N LYS A 473 -20.40 13.31 18.95
CA LYS A 473 -20.02 11.92 19.21
C LYS A 473 -21.11 11.24 20.04
N VAL A 474 -21.50 10.04 19.63
CA VAL A 474 -22.36 9.13 20.39
C VAL A 474 -21.71 7.74 20.44
N PRO A 475 -22.15 6.82 21.31
CA PRO A 475 -21.58 5.47 21.33
C PRO A 475 -21.66 4.82 19.94
N ASN A 476 -20.51 4.36 19.44
CA ASN A 476 -20.31 3.70 18.15
C ASN A 476 -20.55 4.57 16.90
N GLY A 477 -20.59 5.90 17.03
CA GLY A 477 -20.66 6.78 15.87
C GLY A 477 -20.97 8.24 16.16
N PHE A 478 -21.80 8.86 15.31
CA PHE A 478 -22.08 10.30 15.36
C PHE A 478 -23.56 10.61 15.15
N LYS A 479 -24.01 11.64 15.85
CA LYS A 479 -25.24 12.37 15.56
C LYS A 479 -24.90 13.63 14.76
N PHE A 480 -25.54 13.79 13.61
CA PHE A 480 -25.37 14.93 12.73
C PHE A 480 -26.60 15.83 12.78
N ALA A 481 -26.36 17.14 12.68
CA ALA A 481 -27.40 18.16 12.59
C ALA A 481 -26.87 19.39 11.82
N GLY A 482 -27.77 20.25 11.32
CA GLY A 482 -27.37 21.49 10.65
C GLY A 482 -26.90 21.32 9.21
N VAL A 483 -26.97 22.42 8.45
CA VAL A 483 -26.48 22.51 7.07
C VAL A 483 -24.99 22.17 7.02
N GLY A 484 -24.61 21.29 6.09
CA GLY A 484 -23.25 20.81 5.93
C GLY A 484 -22.81 19.76 6.95
N GLY A 485 -23.70 19.29 7.83
CA GLY A 485 -23.40 18.16 8.73
C GLY A 485 -23.14 16.86 7.97
N GLY A 486 -22.49 15.89 8.60
CA GLY A 486 -22.26 14.56 8.02
C GLY A 486 -20.79 14.16 8.04
N ALA A 487 -20.51 13.00 7.45
CA ALA A 487 -19.16 12.50 7.25
C ALA A 487 -18.87 12.18 5.77
N LEU A 488 -17.64 12.47 5.35
CA LEU A 488 -17.14 12.19 4.02
C LEU A 488 -16.01 11.16 4.12
N TRP A 489 -16.22 9.99 3.52
CA TRP A 489 -15.23 8.92 3.48
C TRP A 489 -14.61 8.84 2.08
N PRO A 490 -13.36 9.31 1.88
CA PRO A 490 -12.85 9.61 0.54
C PRO A 490 -12.54 8.35 -0.28
N VAL A 491 -12.83 8.40 -1.58
CA VAL A 491 -12.48 7.36 -2.57
C VAL A 491 -11.49 7.93 -3.58
N SER A 492 -11.93 8.60 -4.65
CA SER A 492 -11.01 9.30 -5.56
C SER A 492 -10.39 10.54 -4.91
N GLN A 493 -11.09 11.14 -3.93
CA GLN A 493 -10.59 12.24 -3.09
C GLN A 493 -9.38 11.87 -2.21
N GLN A 494 -9.02 10.58 -2.11
CA GLN A 494 -7.72 10.18 -1.53
C GLN A 494 -6.53 10.69 -2.37
N GLY A 495 -6.78 11.14 -3.61
CA GLY A 495 -5.79 11.78 -4.48
C GLY A 495 -4.89 10.76 -5.17
N GLN A 496 -3.58 10.86 -4.97
CA GLN A 496 -2.59 10.04 -5.67
C GLN A 496 -2.80 8.54 -5.45
N ASN A 497 -3.04 8.13 -4.20
CA ASN A 497 -3.13 6.74 -3.82
C ASN A 497 -4.58 6.41 -3.38
N GLN A 498 -5.35 5.77 -4.25
CA GLN A 498 -6.79 5.55 -4.12
C GLN A 498 -7.08 4.14 -3.61
N ARG A 499 -7.00 3.93 -2.30
CA ARG A 499 -7.12 2.61 -1.66
C ARG A 499 -8.50 1.97 -1.86
N TYR A 500 -9.53 2.81 -2.00
CA TYR A 500 -10.91 2.38 -2.20
C TYR A 500 -11.33 2.37 -3.68
N HIS A 501 -10.37 2.39 -4.61
CA HIS A 501 -10.66 2.31 -6.04
C HIS A 501 -11.47 1.05 -6.42
N PHE A 502 -11.42 -0.01 -5.62
CA PHE A 502 -12.27 -1.20 -5.78
C PHE A 502 -13.77 -0.86 -5.84
N ALA A 503 -14.22 0.19 -5.15
CA ALA A 503 -15.62 0.57 -5.07
C ALA A 503 -16.19 1.00 -6.42
N ASN A 504 -15.33 1.34 -7.39
CA ASN A 504 -15.76 1.62 -8.76
C ASN A 504 -16.24 0.35 -9.50
N TYR A 505 -15.96 -0.83 -8.96
CA TYR A 505 -16.31 -2.13 -9.57
C TYR A 505 -17.29 -2.91 -8.71
N GLU A 506 -17.03 -2.97 -7.40
CA GLU A 506 -17.91 -3.62 -6.45
C GLU A 506 -17.69 -3.10 -5.02
N PHE A 507 -18.76 -2.98 -4.25
CA PHE A 507 -18.69 -2.70 -2.81
C PHE A 507 -19.97 -3.11 -2.08
N THR A 508 -19.86 -3.24 -0.75
CA THR A 508 -20.99 -3.18 0.17
C THR A 508 -20.72 -2.13 1.24
N LEU A 509 -21.63 -1.19 1.41
CA LEU A 509 -21.59 -0.16 2.47
C LEU A 509 -22.75 -0.40 3.44
N VAL A 510 -22.45 -0.51 4.72
CA VAL A 510 -23.41 -0.88 5.77
C VAL A 510 -23.39 0.18 6.86
N ALA A 511 -24.54 0.53 7.42
CA ALA A 511 -24.62 1.39 8.60
C ALA A 511 -25.91 1.16 9.39
N SER A 512 -25.86 1.41 10.70
CA SER A 512 -27.06 1.60 11.53
C SER A 512 -27.42 3.08 11.59
N VAL A 513 -28.69 3.41 11.36
CA VAL A 513 -29.16 4.81 11.27
C VAL A 513 -30.39 5.06 12.12
N THR A 514 -30.56 6.28 12.60
CA THR A 514 -31.77 6.74 13.30
C THR A 514 -32.09 8.16 12.88
N ILE A 515 -33.31 8.40 12.41
CA ILE A 515 -33.77 9.72 11.95
C ILE A 515 -34.47 10.42 13.13
N HIS A 516 -34.02 11.62 13.50
CA HIS A 516 -34.52 12.34 14.68
C HIS A 516 -35.58 13.38 14.38
N GLU A 517 -35.60 13.91 13.15
CA GLU A 517 -36.56 14.93 12.73
C GLU A 517 -37.05 14.63 11.32
N VAL A 518 -38.32 14.93 11.08
CA VAL A 518 -38.92 14.85 9.74
C VAL A 518 -38.31 15.96 8.89
N PRO A 519 -37.72 15.63 7.73
CA PRO A 519 -37.07 16.63 6.91
C PRO A 519 -38.11 17.50 6.20
N ARG A 520 -37.70 18.66 5.69
CA ARG A 520 -38.59 19.52 4.88
C ARG A 520 -38.78 19.00 3.46
N ASP A 521 -37.72 18.40 2.91
CA ASP A 521 -37.63 17.82 1.58
C ASP A 521 -36.79 16.54 1.65
N ALA A 522 -36.72 15.78 0.54
CA ALA A 522 -35.85 14.62 0.43
C ALA A 522 -34.40 14.92 0.83
N THR A 523 -33.92 14.21 1.84
CA THR A 523 -32.65 14.49 2.53
C THR A 523 -31.74 13.25 2.49
N PRO A 524 -30.43 13.39 2.18
CA PRO A 524 -29.51 12.25 2.09
C PRO A 524 -29.30 11.57 3.43
N LEU A 525 -28.99 10.27 3.37
CA LEU A 525 -28.65 9.46 4.53
C LEU A 525 -27.33 8.71 4.37
N LEU A 526 -27.16 7.99 3.26
CA LEU A 526 -25.97 7.18 2.99
C LEU A 526 -25.81 6.96 1.49
N GLY A 527 -24.59 7.03 0.95
CA GLY A 527 -24.38 6.68 -0.45
C GLY A 527 -22.99 6.95 -1.00
N ALA A 528 -22.83 6.66 -2.29
CA ALA A 528 -21.62 6.87 -3.08
C ALA A 528 -21.84 8.02 -4.08
N SER A 529 -21.02 9.06 -3.97
CA SER A 529 -21.04 10.23 -4.87
C SER A 529 -20.04 10.08 -6.01
N LEU A 530 -20.44 10.45 -7.22
CA LEU A 530 -19.57 10.57 -8.39
C LEU A 530 -18.86 11.92 -8.45
N ASP A 531 -19.46 12.97 -7.87
CA ASP A 531 -18.90 14.31 -7.85
C ASP A 531 -18.52 14.77 -6.44
N SER A 532 -17.82 15.90 -6.34
CA SER A 532 -17.36 16.43 -5.05
C SER A 532 -18.50 17.01 -4.19
N SER A 533 -19.64 17.36 -4.78
CA SER A 533 -20.75 17.98 -4.04
C SER A 533 -21.68 16.98 -3.34
N GLY A 534 -21.75 15.74 -3.83
CA GLY A 534 -22.77 14.77 -3.41
C GLY A 534 -24.02 14.79 -4.30
N GLY A 535 -24.10 15.71 -5.25
CA GLY A 535 -25.25 15.89 -6.15
C GLY A 535 -25.43 14.72 -7.10
N GLU A 536 -24.35 14.29 -7.75
CA GLU A 536 -24.35 13.16 -8.70
C GLU A 536 -24.02 11.87 -7.95
N LYS A 537 -24.99 10.96 -7.87
CA LYS A 537 -24.87 9.74 -7.06
C LYS A 537 -24.77 8.53 -7.97
N LEU A 538 -23.89 7.60 -7.58
CA LEU A 538 -23.87 6.26 -8.17
C LEU A 538 -24.99 5.41 -7.56
N LEU A 539 -25.02 5.34 -6.24
CA LEU A 539 -25.99 4.58 -5.45
C LEU A 539 -26.17 5.29 -4.11
N GLY A 540 -27.39 5.41 -3.63
CA GLY A 540 -27.63 6.03 -2.33
C GLY A 540 -29.03 5.82 -1.78
N LEU A 541 -29.22 6.32 -0.57
CA LEU A 541 -30.49 6.33 0.15
C LEU A 541 -30.71 7.73 0.73
N SER A 542 -31.90 8.26 0.48
CA SER A 542 -32.47 9.45 1.10
C SER A 542 -33.78 9.11 1.81
N TYR A 543 -34.31 10.06 2.59
CA TYR A 543 -35.60 9.96 3.28
C TYR A 543 -36.37 11.28 3.15
N ASP A 544 -37.71 11.24 3.20
CA ASP A 544 -38.55 12.41 2.88
C ASP A 544 -39.62 12.76 3.92
N GLU A 545 -40.26 13.91 3.74
CA GLU A 545 -41.26 14.48 4.66
C GLU A 545 -42.50 13.59 4.84
N LYS A 546 -42.74 12.65 3.91
CA LYS A 546 -43.86 11.71 3.93
C LYS A 546 -43.54 10.41 4.64
N HIS A 547 -42.41 10.35 5.32
CA HIS A 547 -41.94 9.17 6.03
C HIS A 547 -41.65 8.00 5.08
N GLN A 548 -41.20 8.27 3.85
CA GLN A 548 -40.83 7.25 2.87
C GLN A 548 -39.32 7.24 2.61
N TRP A 549 -38.81 6.08 2.19
CA TRP A 549 -37.44 5.93 1.72
C TRP A 549 -37.35 6.34 0.25
N GLN A 550 -36.26 7.02 -0.12
CA GLN A 550 -35.94 7.38 -1.50
C GLN A 550 -34.61 6.73 -1.91
N PRO A 551 -34.64 5.47 -2.38
CA PRO A 551 -33.44 4.84 -2.94
C PRO A 551 -33.08 5.50 -4.28
N ILE A 552 -31.79 5.72 -4.50
CA ILE A 552 -31.25 6.43 -5.66
C ILE A 552 -30.36 5.48 -6.45
N TYR A 553 -30.73 5.22 -7.70
CA TYR A 553 -30.03 4.31 -8.61
C TYR A 553 -29.46 5.07 -9.81
N GLY A 554 -28.22 5.54 -9.68
CA GLY A 554 -27.60 6.41 -10.69
C GLY A 554 -28.40 7.68 -10.94
N SER A 555 -28.66 7.98 -12.21
CA SER A 555 -29.48 9.10 -12.66
C SER A 555 -30.99 8.77 -12.75
N THR A 556 -31.40 7.57 -12.37
CA THR A 556 -32.82 7.16 -12.40
C THR A 556 -33.62 8.00 -11.41
N PRO A 557 -34.79 8.56 -11.79
CA PRO A 557 -35.65 9.28 -10.87
C PRO A 557 -35.98 8.43 -9.63
N ALA A 558 -35.67 8.95 -8.45
CA ALA A 558 -35.95 8.27 -7.19
C ALA A 558 -37.46 8.09 -7.02
N THR A 559 -37.89 6.86 -6.77
CA THR A 559 -39.31 6.54 -6.49
C THR A 559 -39.45 6.25 -5.01
N PRO A 560 -40.19 7.09 -4.25
CA PRO A 560 -40.42 6.86 -2.82
C PRO A 560 -41.07 5.49 -2.57
N THR A 561 -40.60 4.78 -1.55
CA THR A 561 -41.06 3.43 -1.22
C THR A 561 -40.93 3.13 0.27
N GLY A 562 -41.66 2.12 0.74
CA GLY A 562 -41.67 1.72 2.14
C GLY A 562 -42.11 2.85 3.07
N SER A 563 -41.75 2.70 4.35
CA SER A 563 -42.03 3.67 5.40
C SER A 563 -40.95 3.66 6.46
N TRP A 564 -40.75 4.79 7.13
CA TRP A 564 -39.88 4.90 8.30
C TRP A 564 -40.54 5.69 9.44
N GLU A 565 -40.00 5.57 10.65
CA GLU A 565 -40.50 6.23 11.86
C GLU A 565 -39.39 7.03 12.53
N VAL A 566 -39.75 8.20 13.07
CA VAL A 566 -38.82 9.04 13.83
C VAL A 566 -38.33 8.29 15.08
N ASN A 567 -37.03 8.40 15.37
CA ASN A 567 -36.32 7.76 16.47
C ASN A 567 -36.32 6.22 16.44
N LYS A 568 -36.75 5.61 15.34
CA LYS A 568 -36.55 4.18 15.10
C LYS A 568 -35.20 3.95 14.45
N LYS A 569 -34.49 2.93 14.95
CA LYS A 569 -33.22 2.48 14.40
C LYS A 569 -33.48 1.55 13.21
N TYR A 570 -32.73 1.76 12.13
CA TYR A 570 -32.77 0.97 10.91
C TYR A 570 -31.37 0.47 10.54
N HIS A 571 -31.30 -0.71 9.93
CA HIS A 571 -30.10 -1.23 9.31
C HIS A 571 -30.12 -0.93 7.81
N VAL A 572 -29.10 -0.24 7.30
CA VAL A 572 -29.00 0.12 5.88
C VAL A 572 -27.85 -0.63 5.25
N VAL A 573 -28.11 -1.27 4.09
CA VAL A 573 -27.06 -1.85 3.24
C VAL A 573 -27.19 -1.34 1.81
N LEU A 574 -26.09 -0.86 1.26
CA LEU A 574 -25.95 -0.53 -0.16
C LEU A 574 -24.97 -1.51 -0.80
N THR A 575 -25.39 -2.24 -1.82
CA THR A 575 -24.49 -3.11 -2.59
C THR A 575 -24.40 -2.64 -4.03
N MET A 576 -23.19 -2.61 -4.59
CA MET A 576 -22.96 -2.44 -6.02
C MET A 576 -22.05 -3.55 -6.51
N ALA A 577 -22.45 -4.24 -7.57
CA ALA A 577 -21.62 -5.19 -8.30
C ALA A 577 -22.21 -5.43 -9.69
N ASN A 578 -21.39 -5.81 -10.66
CA ASN A 578 -21.83 -6.04 -12.05
C ASN A 578 -22.65 -4.86 -12.61
N LYS A 579 -22.27 -3.63 -12.24
CA LYS A 579 -22.97 -2.37 -12.59
C LYS A 579 -24.40 -2.24 -12.05
N MET A 580 -24.84 -3.15 -11.18
CA MET A 580 -26.16 -3.14 -10.55
C MET A 580 -26.07 -2.68 -9.09
N GLY A 581 -27.02 -1.86 -8.66
CA GLY A 581 -27.15 -1.35 -7.29
C GLY A 581 -28.38 -1.91 -6.58
N SER A 582 -28.27 -2.20 -5.29
CA SER A 582 -29.39 -2.62 -4.43
C SER A 582 -29.33 -1.91 -3.08
N VAL A 583 -30.50 -1.64 -2.50
CA VAL A 583 -30.64 -0.97 -1.20
C VAL A 583 -31.50 -1.84 -0.29
N TYR A 584 -30.99 -2.16 0.89
CA TYR A 584 -31.69 -2.98 1.88
C TYR A 584 -31.96 -2.16 3.14
N ILE A 585 -33.14 -2.35 3.72
CA ILE A 585 -33.54 -1.86 5.04
C ILE A 585 -33.90 -3.06 5.90
N ASP A 586 -33.30 -3.17 7.08
CA ASP A 586 -33.56 -4.25 8.04
C ASP A 586 -33.38 -5.67 7.45
N GLY A 587 -32.41 -5.78 6.54
CA GLY A 587 -32.07 -7.03 5.84
C GLY A 587 -32.91 -7.31 4.59
N GLU A 588 -33.95 -6.52 4.32
CA GLU A 588 -34.87 -6.72 3.18
C GLU A 588 -34.64 -5.70 2.07
N PRO A 589 -34.66 -6.12 0.78
CA PRO A 589 -34.46 -5.21 -0.34
C PRO A 589 -35.64 -4.25 -0.51
N LEU A 590 -35.36 -2.95 -0.70
CA LEU A 590 -36.39 -1.98 -1.08
C LEU A 590 -36.89 -2.23 -2.50
N ALA A 591 -38.14 -1.83 -2.76
CA ALA A 591 -38.72 -1.87 -4.10
C ALA A 591 -37.83 -1.11 -5.10
N GLY A 592 -37.57 -1.73 -6.24
CA GLY A 592 -36.65 -1.18 -7.24
C GLY A 592 -35.17 -1.47 -6.97
N SER A 593 -34.81 -2.31 -5.99
CA SER A 593 -33.42 -2.83 -5.89
C SER A 593 -33.05 -3.71 -7.09
N GLY A 594 -31.75 -3.80 -7.39
CA GLY A 594 -31.22 -4.56 -8.52
C GLY A 594 -31.23 -3.80 -9.85
N GLN A 595 -31.16 -2.47 -9.80
CA GLN A 595 -31.18 -1.60 -11.00
C GLN A 595 -29.78 -1.31 -11.50
N THR A 596 -29.63 -1.08 -12.80
CA THR A 596 -28.39 -0.59 -13.39
C THR A 596 -28.07 0.81 -12.86
N VAL A 597 -26.89 0.97 -12.25
CA VAL A 597 -26.39 2.26 -11.74
C VAL A 597 -25.25 2.84 -12.57
N VAL A 598 -24.61 2.01 -13.41
CA VAL A 598 -23.63 2.44 -14.41
C VAL A 598 -24.21 2.14 -15.79
N PRO A 599 -24.80 3.12 -16.49
CA PRO A 599 -25.56 2.88 -17.72
C PRO A 599 -24.68 2.54 -18.93
N ASP A 600 -23.44 3.02 -18.95
CA ASP A 600 -22.53 2.88 -20.09
C ASP A 600 -21.44 1.83 -19.85
N GLU A 601 -20.63 1.57 -20.89
CA GLU A 601 -19.47 0.69 -20.78
C GLU A 601 -18.37 1.22 -19.85
N GLY A 602 -18.39 2.52 -19.53
CA GLY A 602 -17.41 3.18 -18.67
C GLY A 602 -17.30 2.62 -17.25
N THR A 603 -16.17 2.92 -16.62
CA THR A 603 -15.93 2.67 -15.18
C THR A 603 -16.28 3.94 -14.41
N PRO A 604 -17.08 3.88 -13.33
CA PRO A 604 -17.34 5.04 -12.50
C PRO A 604 -16.05 5.51 -11.81
N ASP A 605 -16.04 6.78 -11.38
CA ASP A 605 -14.97 7.35 -10.56
C ASP A 605 -15.61 7.99 -9.31
N ILE A 606 -15.91 7.13 -8.33
CA ILE A 606 -16.53 7.54 -7.07
C ILE A 606 -15.62 8.54 -6.36
N SER A 607 -16.16 9.72 -6.07
CA SER A 607 -15.49 10.77 -5.31
C SER A 607 -15.30 10.37 -3.85
N HIS A 608 -16.41 9.99 -3.20
CA HIS A 608 -16.48 9.67 -1.78
C HIS A 608 -17.77 8.94 -1.44
N PHE A 609 -17.80 8.30 -0.28
CA PHE A 609 -19.06 7.94 0.39
C PHE A 609 -19.50 9.09 1.30
N TYR A 610 -20.78 9.45 1.26
CA TYR A 610 -21.40 10.39 2.18
C TYR A 610 -22.21 9.63 3.23
N ILE A 611 -22.09 10.06 4.49
CA ILE A 611 -22.68 9.39 5.66
C ILE A 611 -23.40 10.44 6.49
N GLY A 612 -24.67 10.21 6.79
CA GLY A 612 -25.55 11.15 7.49
C GLY A 612 -26.05 12.29 6.60
N SER A 613 -25.13 13.01 5.93
CA SER A 613 -25.42 13.99 4.87
C SER A 613 -24.18 14.20 3.98
N TYR A 614 -24.25 15.18 3.07
CA TYR A 614 -23.19 15.45 2.08
C TYR A 614 -21.88 16.04 2.63
N ASN A 615 -21.82 16.44 3.92
CA ASN A 615 -20.65 17.11 4.48
C ASN A 615 -20.17 18.34 3.64
N SER A 616 -21.13 19.10 3.12
CA SER A 616 -20.91 20.23 2.21
C SER A 616 -21.87 21.37 2.53
N SER A 617 -21.33 22.55 2.86
CA SER A 617 -22.12 23.74 3.15
C SER A 617 -22.82 24.34 1.92
N ASN A 618 -22.47 23.87 0.72
CA ASN A 618 -23.07 24.33 -0.53
C ASN A 618 -24.41 23.64 -0.83
N MET A 619 -24.70 22.54 -0.13
CA MET A 619 -25.98 21.83 -0.25
C MET A 619 -26.91 22.31 0.86
N PRO A 620 -28.14 22.77 0.55
CA PRO A 620 -29.05 23.34 1.54
C PRO A 620 -29.71 22.29 2.45
N THR A 621 -29.39 21.01 2.24
CA THR A 621 -29.96 19.88 2.98
C THR A 621 -29.47 19.85 4.42
N GLU A 622 -30.41 19.63 5.33
CA GLU A 622 -30.17 19.54 6.77
C GLU A 622 -30.63 18.16 7.26
N SER A 623 -29.68 17.28 7.57
CA SER A 623 -29.96 15.92 8.07
C SER A 623 -29.84 15.90 9.59
N HIS A 624 -30.89 15.47 10.28
CA HIS A 624 -30.92 15.25 11.73
C HIS A 624 -30.93 13.75 12.01
N VAL A 625 -29.75 13.14 11.97
CA VAL A 625 -29.62 11.67 11.99
C VAL A 625 -28.47 11.22 12.87
N THR A 626 -28.63 10.09 13.53
CA THR A 626 -27.52 9.34 14.12
C THR A 626 -27.12 8.22 13.19
N THR A 627 -25.82 8.08 12.93
CA THR A 627 -25.24 6.96 12.19
C THR A 627 -24.19 6.27 13.03
N LYS A 628 -24.21 4.94 13.07
CA LYS A 628 -23.31 4.09 13.84
C LYS A 628 -22.81 2.92 13.00
N ASN A 629 -21.64 2.39 13.38
CA ASN A 629 -21.06 1.16 12.83
C ASN A 629 -21.09 1.10 11.30
N VAL A 630 -20.23 1.88 10.64
CA VAL A 630 -20.18 1.95 9.18
C VAL A 630 -19.13 0.97 8.64
N PHE A 631 -19.56 -0.08 7.94
CA PHE A 631 -18.67 -1.07 7.34
C PHE A 631 -18.55 -0.86 5.83
N LEU A 632 -17.34 -1.01 5.30
CA LEU A 632 -17.08 -1.00 3.86
C LEU A 632 -16.42 -2.32 3.44
N TYR A 633 -17.08 -3.06 2.55
CA TYR A 633 -16.55 -4.27 1.94
C TYR A 633 -16.18 -4.04 0.48
N ASN A 634 -15.14 -4.72 0.01
CA ASN A 634 -14.66 -4.70 -1.38
C ASN A 634 -15.35 -5.72 -2.30
N ARG A 635 -16.57 -6.14 -1.94
CA ARG A 635 -17.39 -7.11 -2.69
C ARG A 635 -18.86 -6.91 -2.35
N GLN A 636 -19.73 -7.48 -3.17
CA GLN A 636 -21.13 -7.66 -2.80
C GLN A 636 -21.25 -8.77 -1.75
N LEU A 637 -21.86 -8.44 -0.60
CA LEU A 637 -22.22 -9.44 0.41
C LEU A 637 -23.41 -10.27 -0.08
N ASN A 638 -23.43 -11.55 0.29
CA ASN A 638 -24.57 -12.41 0.00
C ASN A 638 -25.73 -12.19 0.99
N ALA A 639 -26.89 -12.79 0.73
CA ALA A 639 -28.08 -12.61 1.55
C ALA A 639 -27.91 -13.06 3.02
N GLU A 640 -27.19 -14.16 3.28
CA GLU A 640 -26.92 -14.65 4.63
C GLU A 640 -26.01 -13.68 5.40
N GLU A 641 -25.00 -13.12 4.74
CA GLU A 641 -24.09 -12.13 5.32
C GLU A 641 -24.82 -10.82 5.65
N ILE A 642 -25.68 -10.34 4.75
CA ILE A 642 -26.53 -9.15 4.98
C ILE A 642 -27.46 -9.38 6.17
N ARG A 643 -28.11 -10.56 6.21
CA ARG A 643 -29.00 -10.93 7.31
C ARG A 643 -28.27 -11.03 8.64
N THR A 644 -27.06 -11.58 8.64
CA THR A 644 -26.21 -11.72 9.83
C THR A 644 -25.88 -10.35 10.41
N LEU A 645 -25.40 -9.41 9.57
CA LEU A 645 -25.11 -8.03 9.99
C LEU A 645 -26.33 -7.30 10.55
N PHE A 646 -27.51 -7.51 9.95
CA PHE A 646 -28.75 -6.95 10.48
C PHE A 646 -29.06 -7.48 11.90
N LEU A 647 -28.94 -8.79 12.11
CA LEU A 647 -29.22 -9.41 13.40
C LEU A 647 -28.14 -9.08 14.46
N SER A 648 -26.90 -8.78 14.05
CA SER A 648 -25.78 -8.46 14.95
C SER A 648 -25.55 -6.96 15.18
N GLN A 649 -26.36 -6.07 14.59
CA GLN A 649 -26.12 -4.62 14.59
C GLN A 649 -25.94 -3.95 15.98
N ASP A 650 -26.43 -4.60 17.04
CA ASP A 650 -26.30 -4.15 18.44
C ASP A 650 -25.10 -4.76 19.18
N LEU A 651 -24.44 -5.77 18.59
CA LEU A 651 -23.33 -6.52 19.17
C LEU A 651 -21.98 -6.12 18.54
N ASP A 652 -22.00 -5.46 17.38
CA ASP A 652 -20.80 -5.14 16.60
C ASP A 652 -20.10 -3.84 17.04
N GLY A 653 -20.55 -3.24 18.14
CA GLY A 653 -20.00 -2.02 18.74
C GLY A 653 -19.00 -2.31 19.87
N VAL A 654 -18.15 -1.33 20.18
CA VAL A 654 -17.11 -1.47 21.21
C VAL A 654 -17.75 -1.43 22.61
N GLU A 655 -17.99 -2.58 23.22
CA GLU A 655 -17.98 -2.69 24.67
C GLU A 655 -16.54 -3.06 25.09
N GLU A 656 -15.76 -2.06 25.50
CA GLU A 656 -14.60 -2.32 26.34
C GLU A 656 -15.11 -2.82 27.69
N ASP A 657 -15.02 -4.13 27.93
CA ASP A 657 -14.92 -4.67 29.29
C ASP A 657 -13.68 -4.04 29.94
N LYS A 658 -13.89 -2.93 30.63
CA LYS A 658 -12.98 -2.47 31.67
C LYS A 658 -13.21 -3.38 32.87
N ASP A 659 -12.43 -4.45 32.96
CA ASP A 659 -12.20 -5.13 34.24
C ASP A 659 -11.68 -4.07 35.23
N SER A 660 -12.58 -3.63 36.10
CA SER A 660 -12.22 -3.02 37.37
C SER A 660 -11.54 -4.10 38.21
N SER A 661 -10.26 -3.87 38.51
CA SER A 661 -9.57 -4.53 39.60
C SER A 661 -10.43 -4.45 40.87
N ASP A 662 -10.85 -5.61 41.33
CA ASP A 662 -11.49 -5.83 42.62
C ASP A 662 -10.44 -5.55 43.70
N ASP A 663 -10.49 -4.33 44.26
CA ASP A 663 -9.77 -3.99 45.48
C ASP A 663 -10.49 -4.68 46.65
N GLY A 664 -9.99 -5.84 47.03
CA GLY A 664 -10.34 -6.52 48.26
C GLY A 664 -9.84 -5.72 49.45
N ASP A 665 -10.75 -5.04 50.14
CA ASP A 665 -10.59 -4.56 51.51
C ASP A 665 -10.45 -5.78 52.45
N GLU A 666 -9.24 -6.05 52.91
CA GLU A 666 -9.00 -6.81 54.14
C GLU A 666 -8.15 -6.00 55.12
N ASN A 667 -8.86 -5.49 56.13
CA ASN A 667 -8.54 -5.34 57.55
C ASN A 667 -7.12 -4.93 58.01
N ASP A 668 -7.19 -3.85 58.79
CA ASP A 668 -6.26 -3.37 59.82
C ASP A 668 -5.45 -4.44 60.57
N GLY A 669 -4.24 -4.02 60.92
CA GLY A 669 -3.20 -4.84 61.50
C GLY A 669 -3.32 -5.07 63.01
N ASP A 670 -2.44 -5.95 63.50
CA ASP A 670 -1.72 -5.72 64.74
C ASP A 670 -0.46 -6.59 64.80
N ASP A 671 0.49 -6.17 65.64
CA ASP A 671 1.69 -6.85 66.13
C ASP A 671 2.92 -6.97 65.20
N SER A 672 3.91 -6.08 65.41
CA SER A 672 5.12 -6.46 66.19
C SER A 672 6.10 -5.29 66.30
N ASP A 673 6.34 -4.84 67.53
CA ASP A 673 7.48 -4.02 67.96
C ASP A 673 8.81 -4.82 67.91
N GLY A 674 9.92 -4.12 67.67
CA GLY A 674 11.26 -4.68 67.80
C GLY A 674 12.40 -3.72 67.40
N ASP A 675 12.73 -2.82 68.34
CA ASP A 675 14.04 -2.22 68.67
C ASP A 675 15.28 -2.52 67.78
N ASP A 676 16.01 -1.47 67.36
CA ASP A 676 17.20 -0.94 68.07
C ASP A 676 18.20 -0.18 67.15
N ASN A 677 18.50 1.06 67.57
CA ASN A 677 19.79 1.77 67.67
C ASN A 677 20.75 2.01 66.47
N ASP A 678 20.89 3.32 66.21
CA ASP A 678 22.10 4.16 66.31
C ASP A 678 23.24 4.17 65.26
N ASP A 679 23.59 5.44 64.99
CA ASP A 679 24.91 6.04 64.74
C ASP A 679 25.47 6.24 63.31
N ALA A 680 25.39 7.52 62.92
CA ALA A 680 26.53 8.41 62.63
C ALA A 680 27.25 8.37 61.25
N SER A 681 27.07 9.51 60.57
CA SER A 681 28.13 10.37 59.98
C SER A 681 28.69 10.07 58.57
N SER A 682 28.15 10.85 57.63
CA SER A 682 28.86 11.90 56.86
C SER A 682 29.61 11.61 55.55
N LEU A 683 29.21 12.42 54.56
CA LEU A 683 29.97 13.08 53.46
C LEU A 683 30.38 12.22 52.25
N SER A 684 29.68 12.33 51.11
CA SER A 684 29.82 13.34 50.02
C SER A 684 30.60 12.73 48.82
N ALA A 685 30.34 13.00 47.55
CA ALA A 685 29.55 14.03 46.89
C ALA A 685 29.24 13.63 45.43
N GLY A 686 28.18 14.23 44.88
CA GLY A 686 28.19 14.74 43.50
C GLY A 686 27.25 14.08 42.50
N GLY A 687 26.13 14.75 42.19
CA GLY A 687 25.33 14.42 41.00
C GLY A 687 23.86 14.85 40.98
N ARG A 688 23.57 16.13 41.27
CA ARG A 688 22.31 16.83 40.97
C ARG A 688 22.01 16.78 39.46
N ASN A 689 20.80 16.81 38.89
CA ASN A 689 19.48 17.24 39.35
C ASN A 689 18.40 16.62 38.44
N LEU A 690 17.22 16.45 39.01
CA LEU A 690 15.97 16.04 38.38
C LEU A 690 14.99 17.24 38.39
N VAL A 691 14.13 17.31 37.36
CA VAL A 691 12.77 17.89 37.30
C VAL A 691 12.53 19.43 37.26
N TYR A 692 11.50 19.73 36.46
CA TYR A 692 10.40 20.72 36.57
C TYR A 692 10.33 21.69 35.38
N VAL A 693 9.40 21.45 34.45
CA VAL A 693 8.05 22.06 34.34
C VAL A 693 8.12 23.57 34.16
N CYS A 694 7.58 24.08 33.05
CA CYS A 694 7.12 25.45 33.00
C CYS A 694 5.92 25.63 32.06
N ALA A 695 4.92 26.33 32.60
CA ALA A 695 3.66 26.71 32.01
C ALA A 695 3.76 27.97 31.14
N LEU A 696 2.69 28.22 30.38
CA LEU A 696 2.37 29.43 29.61
C LEU A 696 2.57 30.74 30.39
N VAL A 697 3.10 31.77 29.71
CA VAL A 697 2.62 33.16 29.82
C VAL A 697 2.72 33.85 28.45
N LEU A 698 1.58 34.41 28.03
CA LEU A 698 1.35 35.30 26.89
C LEU A 698 1.86 36.72 27.23
N HIS A 699 2.53 37.44 26.32
CA HIS A 699 2.54 38.92 26.32
C HIS A 699 2.78 39.50 24.92
N LEU A 700 1.93 40.47 24.58
CA LEU A 700 1.96 41.38 23.42
C LEU A 700 2.92 42.55 23.65
N LEU A 701 3.60 43.03 22.58
CA LEU A 701 4.08 44.41 22.32
C LEU A 701 4.84 44.35 20.97
N VAL A 702 4.29 44.72 19.81
CA VAL A 702 4.01 46.07 19.25
C VAL A 702 5.25 46.95 19.02
N LEU A 703 5.55 47.12 17.71
CA LEU A 703 6.17 48.24 16.98
C LEU A 703 7.68 48.53 17.13
N VAL A 704 8.38 48.58 15.96
CA VAL A 704 9.06 49.76 15.35
C VAL A 704 10.22 49.33 14.42
N TYR A 705 10.04 49.56 13.11
CA TYR A 705 11.02 49.78 11.99
C TYR A 705 11.94 48.61 11.58
N PHE A 706 12.10 48.19 10.32
CA PHE A 706 11.92 48.77 8.98
C PHE A 706 11.38 47.71 8.01
#